data_AF-A0AA36I8D0-F1
#
_entry.id   AF-A0AA36I8D0-F1
#
_cell.length_a   1.000
_cell.length_b   1.000
_cell.length_c   1.000
_cell.angle_alpha   90.00
_cell.angle_beta   90.00
_cell.angle_gamma   90.00
#
_symmetry.space_group_name_H-M   'P 1'
#
loop_
_entity.id
_entity.type
_entity.pdbx_description
1 polymer ?
#
loop_
_entity_poly.entity_id
_entity_poly.type
_entity_poly.pdbx_seq_one_letter_code
_entity_poly.pdbx_strand_id
1 'polypeptide(L)'
;MHETLEHVVSVLPVWPGHEQGGQGASPGTAPEGSGVVVRRGVIATAFHVVEPAERVDIRLSDGRVLPARLIAGDAASDIALLSVETDLVPFEISPSPGLAQPACAIGNAFGLGLSVTCGVVSAVGVTNAGFNAVEDFVQTDAAANPGSSGGALVDAQGRLIGMMSAIFASGADANIGVNFAVSAKLLMRVTDALLADGKVEYLSADWRLGSADNAQLAQVAAPVVGTVRAGGKAHAAGIETGDLILEIGSRRTRTPRDALTALALLPPQTTVVDVRVLRGGAEKTVSLSFVEPTRQPDLDVQKNSDPDCPHPSAVCALRQAVFPVSSFDPVGSATRIASDLLVTNRHVVGNRKDATVHTPGGPKTAKVVPSAFRGDLVLLKVDGLPEDGQILDPASARPAEGPYYAIGADIARREVRVFEPGELILAPAEGADLGRLHVRARMQPGVSGGALVDGDGDLAGIAVGGGDGRYEAIPVSAIQLLLQQRESPEATRMTNRLGINFAACATAIDSVLAGERQEEALGQLSKTCKASSNHGQLLEAGRLLAQAGDFDAAISLHGQASDQVPNSINSRMSLLVSLQLATRFEDMTDHARWLLNAAPDDPQALRFSIQSGVWGGDPELAEAGYRALLKADPRQAQAARRFIDSAPPAPRRR
;
A
#
# COMPACT_ATOMS: atom_id res chain seq x y z
N MET A 1 -16.76 -35.48 6.65
CA MET A 1 -16.73 -34.28 7.51
C MET A 1 -15.93 -34.50 8.80
N HIS A 2 -16.19 -35.54 9.60
CA HIS A 2 -15.37 -35.77 10.81
C HIS A 2 -13.88 -36.01 10.49
N GLU A 3 -13.59 -36.88 9.52
CA GLU A 3 -12.22 -37.11 9.00
C GLU A 3 -11.61 -35.84 8.39
N THR A 4 -12.43 -34.95 7.83
CA THR A 4 -12.00 -33.69 7.20
C THR A 4 -11.41 -32.70 8.22
N LEU A 5 -11.78 -32.80 9.50
CA LEU A 5 -11.22 -31.97 10.57
C LEU A 5 -9.75 -32.31 10.87
N GLU A 6 -9.31 -33.54 10.60
CA GLU A 6 -7.92 -33.97 10.85
C GLU A 6 -6.93 -33.29 9.90
N HIS A 7 -7.42 -32.71 8.81
CA HIS A 7 -6.61 -32.02 7.80
C HIS A 7 -6.51 -30.50 8.08
N VAL A 8 -7.17 -30.01 9.13
CA VAL A 8 -7.17 -28.60 9.53
C VAL A 8 -6.53 -28.48 10.92
N VAL A 9 -5.70 -27.47 11.10
CA VAL A 9 -5.04 -27.18 12.38
C VAL A 9 -5.39 -25.76 12.82
N SER A 10 -5.37 -25.52 14.13
CA SER A 10 -5.25 -24.15 14.66
C SER A 10 -3.81 -23.71 14.51
N VAL A 11 -3.58 -22.48 14.06
CA VAL A 11 -2.25 -21.85 13.99
C VAL A 11 -2.14 -20.86 15.14
N LEU A 12 -1.10 -21.02 15.96
CA LEU A 12 -0.90 -20.32 17.22
C LEU A 12 0.41 -19.52 17.14
N PRO A 13 0.41 -18.35 16.47
CA PRO A 13 1.60 -17.53 16.36
C PRO A 13 1.94 -16.86 17.69
N VAL A 14 3.20 -16.49 17.85
CA VAL A 14 3.69 -15.60 18.91
C VAL A 14 4.28 -14.39 18.22
N TRP A 15 3.62 -13.24 18.35
CA TRP A 15 4.08 -11.99 17.76
C TRP A 15 5.01 -11.25 18.74
N PRO A 16 5.97 -10.45 18.26
CA PRO A 16 6.84 -9.65 19.12
C PRO A 16 6.02 -8.81 20.11
N GLY A 17 6.28 -8.96 21.40
CA GLY A 17 5.57 -8.22 22.46
C GLY A 17 4.20 -8.79 22.84
N HIS A 18 3.77 -9.91 22.26
CA HIS A 18 2.49 -10.56 22.57
C HIS A 18 2.69 -11.95 23.15
N GLU A 19 1.91 -12.31 24.19
CA GLU A 19 1.83 -13.70 24.65
C GLU A 19 1.09 -14.58 23.62
N GLN A 20 1.39 -15.88 23.63
CA GLN A 20 0.76 -16.84 22.72
C GLN A 20 -0.75 -16.96 23.01
N GLY A 21 -1.56 -16.88 21.96
CA GLY A 21 -3.01 -17.08 22.05
C GLY A 21 -3.43 -18.46 22.57
N GLY A 22 -4.61 -18.52 23.18
CA GLY A 22 -5.30 -19.72 23.69
C GLY A 22 -6.82 -19.52 23.75
N GLN A 23 -7.59 -20.58 24.07
CA GLN A 23 -9.06 -20.46 24.18
C GLN A 23 -9.43 -19.43 25.27
N GLY A 24 -10.03 -18.30 24.87
CA GLY A 24 -10.44 -17.22 25.78
C GLY A 24 -9.34 -16.22 26.15
N ALA A 25 -8.35 -16.01 25.28
CA ALA A 25 -7.20 -15.16 25.55
C ALA A 25 -7.56 -13.68 25.83
N SER A 26 -6.85 -13.10 26.80
CA SER A 26 -6.95 -11.69 27.20
C SER A 26 -6.47 -10.74 26.09
N PRO A 27 -6.87 -9.45 26.12
CA PRO A 27 -6.28 -8.41 25.27
C PRO A 27 -4.75 -8.41 25.38
N GLY A 28 -4.04 -8.35 24.24
CA GLY A 28 -2.57 -8.39 24.19
C GLY A 28 -1.95 -9.73 23.76
N THR A 29 -2.76 -10.73 23.39
CA THR A 29 -2.28 -12.00 22.80
C THR A 29 -2.28 -11.96 21.27
N ALA A 30 -1.38 -12.71 20.64
CA ALA A 30 -1.33 -12.80 19.18
C ALA A 30 -2.60 -13.50 18.64
N PRO A 31 -3.21 -12.98 17.54
CA PRO A 31 -4.43 -13.56 17.01
C PRO A 31 -4.18 -14.98 16.48
N GLU A 32 -4.94 -15.96 17.00
CA GLU A 32 -4.92 -17.32 16.47
C GLU A 32 -5.52 -17.34 15.06
N GLY A 33 -5.03 -18.26 14.23
CA GLY A 33 -5.58 -18.54 12.91
C GLY A 33 -5.85 -20.03 12.72
N SER A 34 -5.98 -20.41 11.46
CA SER A 34 -6.17 -21.78 11.01
C SER A 34 -5.15 -22.14 9.94
N GLY A 35 -4.96 -23.43 9.67
CA GLY A 35 -4.10 -23.92 8.60
C GLY A 35 -4.66 -25.18 7.98
N VAL A 36 -4.35 -25.40 6.71
CA VAL A 36 -4.75 -26.60 5.95
C VAL A 36 -3.54 -27.40 5.53
N VAL A 37 -3.60 -28.72 5.69
CA VAL A 37 -2.50 -29.62 5.28
C VAL A 37 -2.54 -29.79 3.76
N VAL A 38 -1.51 -29.28 3.06
CA VAL A 38 -1.44 -29.26 1.58
C VAL A 38 -0.48 -30.30 1.01
N ARG A 39 0.51 -30.72 1.81
CA ARG A 39 1.41 -31.86 1.56
C ARG A 39 1.72 -32.51 2.90
N ARG A 40 2.28 -33.73 2.89
CA ARG A 40 2.78 -34.37 4.11
C ARG A 40 3.77 -33.45 4.82
N GLY A 41 3.49 -33.13 6.08
CA GLY A 41 4.31 -32.24 6.90
C GLY A 41 4.31 -30.76 6.49
N VAL A 42 3.46 -30.35 5.53
CA VAL A 42 3.37 -28.95 5.07
C VAL A 42 1.94 -28.44 5.24
N ILE A 43 1.82 -27.35 5.98
CA ILE A 43 0.57 -26.65 6.26
C ILE A 43 0.60 -25.31 5.53
N ALA A 44 -0.46 -24.98 4.80
CA ALA A 44 -0.68 -23.63 4.32
C ALA A 44 -1.57 -22.85 5.29
N THR A 45 -1.26 -21.58 5.48
CA THR A 45 -2.05 -20.63 6.27
C THR A 45 -2.04 -19.26 5.60
N ALA A 46 -2.80 -18.30 6.14
CA ALA A 46 -2.77 -16.94 5.65
C ALA A 46 -1.46 -16.24 6.08
N PHE A 47 -0.84 -15.48 5.18
CA PHE A 47 0.43 -14.82 5.46
C PHE A 47 0.30 -13.84 6.62
N HIS A 48 -0.79 -13.07 6.67
CA HIS A 48 -1.06 -12.13 7.77
C HIS A 48 -1.26 -12.77 9.15
N VAL A 49 -1.45 -14.10 9.24
CA VAL A 49 -1.54 -14.80 10.54
C VAL A 49 -0.15 -15.00 11.13
N VAL A 50 0.86 -15.22 10.29
CA VAL A 50 2.20 -15.63 10.71
C VAL A 50 3.27 -14.55 10.56
N GLU A 51 2.98 -13.44 9.88
CA GLU A 51 3.84 -12.27 9.84
C GLU A 51 3.32 -11.24 10.88
N PRO A 52 4.11 -10.82 11.89
CA PRO A 52 5.57 -10.97 12.06
C PRO A 52 5.97 -11.99 13.15
N ALA A 53 5.39 -13.18 13.19
CA ALA A 53 5.56 -14.12 14.30
C ALA A 53 7.02 -14.58 14.51
N GLU A 54 7.48 -14.53 15.76
CA GLU A 54 8.80 -15.03 16.18
C GLU A 54 8.82 -16.56 16.31
N ARG A 55 7.66 -17.13 16.67
CA ARG A 55 7.43 -18.56 16.85
C ARG A 55 6.02 -18.90 16.41
N VAL A 56 5.83 -20.07 15.82
CA VAL A 56 4.51 -20.59 15.47
C VAL A 56 4.38 -21.99 16.03
N ASP A 57 3.33 -22.22 16.82
CA ASP A 57 2.90 -23.57 17.15
C ASP A 57 1.60 -23.88 16.38
N ILE A 58 1.28 -25.16 16.26
CA ILE A 58 -0.01 -25.62 15.74
C ILE A 58 -0.71 -26.47 16.79
N ARG A 59 -2.04 -26.43 16.79
CA ARG A 59 -2.86 -27.34 17.59
C ARG A 59 -3.69 -28.23 16.67
N LEU A 60 -3.52 -29.53 16.84
CA LEU A 60 -4.24 -30.56 16.08
C LEU A 60 -5.69 -30.71 16.58
N SER A 61 -6.52 -31.39 15.80
CA SER A 61 -7.92 -31.71 16.15
C SER A 61 -8.04 -32.55 17.43
N ASP A 62 -7.02 -33.35 17.76
CA ASP A 62 -6.94 -34.15 18.99
C ASP A 62 -6.44 -33.35 20.23
N GLY A 63 -6.14 -32.05 20.04
CA GLY A 63 -5.69 -31.15 21.09
C GLY A 63 -4.18 -31.11 21.31
N ARG A 64 -3.38 -31.97 20.67
CA ARG A 64 -1.90 -31.88 20.76
C ARG A 64 -1.40 -30.56 20.17
N VAL A 65 -0.44 -29.94 20.85
CA VAL A 65 0.26 -28.73 20.40
C VAL A 65 1.67 -29.11 19.96
N LEU A 66 2.06 -28.71 18.76
CA LEU A 66 3.34 -29.04 18.14
C LEU A 66 4.01 -27.77 17.62
N PRO A 67 5.35 -27.65 17.73
CA PRO A 67 6.06 -26.54 17.10
C PRO A 67 6.02 -26.67 15.57
N ALA A 68 5.85 -25.54 14.90
CA ALA A 68 5.93 -25.42 13.46
C ALA A 68 6.97 -24.37 13.05
N ARG A 69 7.53 -24.49 11.84
CA ARG A 69 8.50 -23.54 11.31
C ARG A 69 7.98 -22.91 10.04
N LEU A 70 8.10 -21.60 9.91
CA LEU A 70 7.84 -20.92 8.64
C LEU A 70 8.84 -21.40 7.58
N ILE A 71 8.33 -21.93 6.48
CA ILE A 71 9.12 -22.32 5.30
C ILE A 71 9.38 -21.06 4.46
N ALA A 72 8.30 -20.42 4.02
CA ALA A 72 8.29 -19.19 3.23
C ALA A 72 6.86 -18.62 3.16
N GLY A 73 6.72 -17.39 2.71
CA GLY A 73 5.42 -16.76 2.47
C GLY A 73 5.43 -15.82 1.28
N ASP A 74 4.24 -15.59 0.72
CA ASP A 74 4.00 -14.66 -0.38
C ASP A 74 2.93 -13.64 0.03
N ALA A 75 3.38 -12.42 0.34
CA ALA A 75 2.50 -11.31 0.71
C ALA A 75 1.55 -10.89 -0.42
N ALA A 76 1.90 -11.16 -1.68
CA ALA A 76 1.06 -10.76 -2.81
C ALA A 76 -0.25 -11.57 -2.90
N SER A 77 -0.22 -12.85 -2.50
CA SER A 77 -1.38 -13.75 -2.46
C SER A 77 -1.93 -14.01 -1.05
N ASP A 78 -1.25 -13.52 -0.01
CA ASP A 78 -1.56 -13.75 1.41
C ASP A 78 -1.46 -15.23 1.83
N ILE A 79 -0.44 -15.94 1.35
CA ILE A 79 -0.23 -17.37 1.64
C ILE A 79 1.14 -17.59 2.28
N ALA A 80 1.18 -18.36 3.37
CA ALA A 80 2.41 -18.82 4.00
C ALA A 80 2.40 -20.34 4.18
N LEU A 81 3.60 -20.94 4.15
CA LEU A 81 3.80 -22.36 4.39
C LEU A 81 4.53 -22.61 5.70
N LEU A 82 4.03 -23.55 6.48
CA LEU A 82 4.63 -24.03 7.72
C LEU A 82 5.04 -25.49 7.57
N SER A 83 6.17 -25.87 8.16
CA SER A 83 6.59 -27.26 8.33
C SER A 83 6.32 -27.75 9.75
N VAL A 84 5.95 -29.02 9.88
CA VAL A 84 5.78 -29.71 11.17
C VAL A 84 6.41 -31.10 11.13
N GLU A 85 7.02 -31.52 12.24
CA GLU A 85 7.66 -32.83 12.40
C GLU A 85 6.62 -33.92 12.77
N THR A 86 5.53 -33.99 12.00
CA THR A 86 4.52 -35.05 12.12
C THR A 86 3.88 -35.32 10.77
N ASP A 87 3.52 -36.58 10.50
CA ASP A 87 2.92 -36.96 9.23
C ASP A 87 1.41 -36.69 9.27
N LEU A 88 1.03 -35.48 8.84
CA LEU A 88 -0.37 -35.10 8.65
C LEU A 88 -0.85 -35.49 7.26
N VAL A 89 -2.10 -35.95 7.17
CA VAL A 89 -2.74 -36.32 5.90
C VAL A 89 -3.13 -35.04 5.13
N PRO A 90 -2.65 -34.85 3.90
CA PRO A 90 -3.03 -33.69 3.10
C PRO A 90 -4.44 -33.79 2.55
N PHE A 91 -5.07 -32.64 2.33
CA PHE A 91 -6.34 -32.56 1.62
C PHE A 91 -6.26 -33.13 0.20
N GLU A 92 -7.30 -33.87 -0.19
CA GLU A 92 -7.62 -34.05 -1.60
C GLU A 92 -8.10 -32.71 -2.18
N ILE A 93 -7.51 -32.29 -3.29
CA ILE A 93 -7.88 -31.03 -3.97
C ILE A 93 -9.05 -31.29 -4.91
N SER A 94 -10.11 -30.49 -4.78
CA SER A 94 -11.25 -30.57 -5.67
C SER A 94 -10.89 -30.00 -7.06
N PRO A 95 -11.31 -30.62 -8.16
CA PRO A 95 -10.93 -30.18 -9.50
C PRO A 95 -11.51 -28.81 -9.89
N SER A 96 -12.70 -28.45 -9.40
CA SER A 96 -13.27 -27.10 -9.55
C SER A 96 -14.54 -26.92 -8.71
N PRO A 97 -14.68 -25.83 -7.94
CA PRO A 97 -15.94 -25.47 -7.32
C PRO A 97 -16.93 -24.89 -8.35
N GLY A 98 -18.19 -25.29 -8.28
CA GLY A 98 -19.29 -24.74 -9.08
C GLY A 98 -20.15 -23.76 -8.29
N LEU A 99 -20.73 -22.78 -8.97
CA LEU A 99 -21.70 -21.86 -8.38
C LEU A 99 -22.89 -22.62 -7.74
N ALA A 100 -23.34 -22.15 -6.58
CA ALA A 100 -24.43 -22.74 -5.78
C ALA A 100 -24.19 -24.16 -5.24
N GLN A 101 -22.97 -24.69 -5.36
CA GLN A 101 -22.63 -25.96 -4.73
C GLN A 101 -22.50 -25.79 -3.21
N PRO A 102 -22.95 -26.78 -2.41
CA PRO A 102 -22.73 -26.77 -0.98
C PRO A 102 -21.24 -26.71 -0.64
N ALA A 103 -20.89 -25.84 0.29
CA ALA A 103 -19.54 -25.68 0.80
C ALA A 103 -19.55 -25.50 2.32
N CYS A 104 -18.53 -26.03 2.99
CA CYS A 104 -18.35 -25.83 4.42
C CYS A 104 -16.98 -25.20 4.71
N ALA A 105 -16.98 -24.13 5.51
CA ALA A 105 -15.77 -23.54 6.05
C ALA A 105 -15.42 -24.24 7.37
N ILE A 106 -14.14 -24.57 7.54
CA ILE A 106 -13.59 -25.25 8.71
C ILE A 106 -12.43 -24.41 9.24
N GLY A 107 -12.51 -23.98 10.50
CA GLY A 107 -11.47 -23.16 11.11
C GLY A 107 -11.69 -22.87 12.58
N ASN A 108 -10.68 -22.27 13.19
CA ASN A 108 -10.59 -21.92 14.59
C ASN A 108 -11.15 -20.52 14.88
N ALA A 109 -12.45 -20.34 14.62
CA ALA A 109 -13.13 -19.08 14.84
C ALA A 109 -13.00 -18.62 16.30
N PHE A 110 -12.52 -17.39 16.50
CA PHE A 110 -12.29 -16.74 17.79
C PHE A 110 -11.39 -17.52 18.75
N GLY A 111 -10.59 -18.47 18.26
CA GLY A 111 -9.76 -19.33 19.10
C GLY A 111 -10.55 -20.33 19.96
N LEU A 112 -11.83 -20.57 19.67
CA LEU A 112 -12.70 -21.47 20.45
C LEU A 112 -12.54 -22.96 20.10
N GLY A 113 -11.55 -23.30 19.26
CA GLY A 113 -11.37 -24.61 18.67
C GLY A 113 -11.93 -24.70 17.25
N LEU A 114 -11.61 -25.81 16.56
CA LEU A 114 -12.09 -26.04 15.20
C LEU A 114 -13.62 -26.11 15.18
N SER A 115 -14.20 -25.27 14.32
CA SER A 115 -15.63 -25.17 14.08
C SER A 115 -15.93 -25.33 12.60
N VAL A 116 -17.14 -25.76 12.29
CA VAL A 116 -17.62 -25.93 10.92
C VAL A 116 -18.86 -25.08 10.71
N THR A 117 -18.85 -24.27 9.66
CA THR A 117 -20.01 -23.53 9.17
C THR A 117 -20.24 -23.91 7.72
N CYS A 118 -21.49 -23.96 7.28
CA CYS A 118 -21.80 -24.36 5.92
C CYS A 118 -22.71 -23.34 5.25
N GLY A 119 -22.58 -23.29 3.93
CA GLY A 119 -23.31 -22.43 3.02
C GLY A 119 -23.14 -22.97 1.61
N VAL A 120 -22.99 -22.06 0.65
CA VAL A 120 -22.77 -22.37 -0.76
C VAL A 120 -21.60 -21.60 -1.33
N VAL A 121 -21.11 -22.05 -2.48
CA VAL A 121 -20.23 -21.26 -3.34
C VAL A 121 -21.07 -20.16 -4.01
N SER A 122 -20.83 -18.91 -3.62
CA SER A 122 -21.56 -17.72 -4.09
C SER A 122 -20.95 -17.11 -5.35
N ALA A 123 -19.64 -17.29 -5.57
CA ALA A 123 -18.94 -16.90 -6.80
C ALA A 123 -17.60 -17.65 -6.89
N VAL A 124 -17.04 -17.74 -8.11
CA VAL A 124 -15.73 -18.35 -8.36
C VAL A 124 -14.88 -17.44 -9.22
N GLY A 125 -13.57 -17.48 -9.02
CA GLY A 125 -12.61 -16.70 -9.79
C GLY A 125 -12.76 -15.20 -9.57
N VAL A 126 -13.12 -14.78 -8.35
CA VAL A 126 -13.23 -13.35 -7.99
C VAL A 126 -11.82 -12.77 -7.84
N THR A 127 -11.52 -11.70 -8.59
CA THR A 127 -10.15 -11.12 -8.72
C THR A 127 -10.06 -9.65 -8.27
N ASN A 128 -11.18 -9.07 -7.86
CA ASN A 128 -11.35 -7.65 -7.58
C ASN A 128 -11.97 -7.40 -6.21
N ALA A 129 -11.74 -8.31 -5.27
CA ALA A 129 -12.19 -8.17 -3.89
C ALA A 129 -11.39 -7.07 -3.16
N GLY A 130 -10.13 -6.86 -3.57
CA GLY A 130 -9.29 -5.75 -3.11
C GLY A 130 -8.56 -5.99 -1.79
N PHE A 131 -8.48 -7.24 -1.35
CA PHE A 131 -7.71 -7.68 -0.18
C PHE A 131 -6.23 -7.89 -0.51
N ASN A 132 -5.92 -8.47 -1.67
CA ASN A 132 -4.57 -8.88 -2.04
C ASN A 132 -4.15 -8.32 -3.41
N ALA A 133 -2.84 -8.33 -3.71
CA ALA A 133 -2.33 -7.90 -5.01
C ALA A 133 -2.64 -8.93 -6.11
N VAL A 134 -2.60 -10.21 -5.75
CA VAL A 134 -2.95 -11.37 -6.58
C VAL A 134 -4.16 -12.06 -5.95
N GLU A 135 -5.28 -12.05 -6.67
CA GLU A 135 -6.56 -12.56 -6.17
C GLU A 135 -7.14 -13.60 -7.11
N ASP A 136 -7.50 -14.75 -6.56
CA ASP A 136 -8.37 -15.73 -7.21
C ASP A 136 -9.24 -16.38 -6.13
N PHE A 137 -10.36 -15.75 -5.80
CA PHE A 137 -11.20 -16.18 -4.69
C PHE A 137 -12.39 -17.04 -5.13
N VAL A 138 -12.74 -17.97 -4.25
CA VAL A 138 -14.04 -18.61 -4.15
C VAL A 138 -14.82 -17.84 -3.08
N GLN A 139 -15.92 -17.20 -3.47
CA GLN A 139 -16.80 -16.52 -2.53
C GLN A 139 -17.79 -17.53 -1.94
N THR A 140 -18.10 -17.41 -0.65
CA THR A 140 -19.09 -18.22 0.05
C THR A 140 -19.89 -17.38 1.05
N ASP A 141 -21.11 -17.82 1.34
CA ASP A 141 -21.92 -17.31 2.45
C ASP A 141 -21.74 -18.15 3.74
N ALA A 142 -20.96 -19.23 3.71
CA ALA A 142 -20.58 -19.97 4.91
C ALA A 142 -19.91 -19.01 5.91
N ALA A 143 -20.39 -19.00 7.15
CA ALA A 143 -19.95 -18.02 8.14
C ALA A 143 -18.47 -18.17 8.49
N ALA A 144 -17.70 -17.12 8.23
CA ALA A 144 -16.30 -16.96 8.59
C ALA A 144 -16.15 -15.81 9.60
N ASN A 145 -15.32 -16.03 10.60
CA ASN A 145 -15.06 -15.05 11.67
C ASN A 145 -13.55 -14.94 11.88
N PRO A 146 -13.05 -13.90 12.58
CA PRO A 146 -11.66 -13.84 13.03
C PRO A 146 -11.16 -15.19 13.55
N GLY A 147 -9.97 -15.62 13.13
CA GLY A 147 -9.40 -16.95 13.40
C GLY A 147 -9.75 -18.04 12.39
N SER A 148 -10.71 -17.80 11.48
CA SER A 148 -10.97 -18.70 10.35
C SER A 148 -9.93 -18.57 9.23
N SER A 149 -9.18 -17.47 9.19
CA SER A 149 -8.13 -17.22 8.19
C SER A 149 -7.08 -18.34 8.19
N GLY A 150 -6.75 -18.83 7.00
CA GLY A 150 -5.93 -20.02 6.76
C GLY A 150 -6.69 -21.35 6.87
N GLY A 151 -7.99 -21.34 7.23
CA GLY A 151 -8.83 -22.52 7.36
C GLY A 151 -9.32 -23.08 6.02
N ALA A 152 -9.99 -24.23 6.03
CA ALA A 152 -10.43 -24.89 4.80
C ALA A 152 -11.81 -24.40 4.35
N LEU A 153 -12.01 -24.26 3.04
CA LEU A 153 -13.32 -24.32 2.40
C LEU A 153 -13.38 -25.63 1.61
N VAL A 154 -14.35 -26.49 1.94
CA VAL A 154 -14.48 -27.84 1.35
C VAL A 154 -15.81 -28.03 0.65
N ASP A 155 -15.81 -28.89 -0.39
CA ASP A 155 -17.04 -29.33 -1.05
C ASP A 155 -17.77 -30.41 -0.24
N ALA A 156 -18.93 -30.87 -0.75
CA ALA A 156 -19.74 -31.90 -0.09
C ALA A 156 -19.02 -33.27 0.06
N GLN A 157 -17.91 -33.51 -0.65
CA GLN A 157 -17.07 -34.70 -0.52
C GLN A 157 -15.92 -34.49 0.49
N GLY A 158 -15.78 -33.30 1.07
CA GLY A 158 -14.69 -32.95 1.97
C GLY A 158 -13.37 -32.63 1.25
N ARG A 159 -13.41 -32.42 -0.07
CA ARG A 159 -12.23 -32.02 -0.86
C ARG A 159 -12.05 -30.52 -0.78
N LEU A 160 -10.80 -30.07 -0.72
CA LEU A 160 -10.46 -28.65 -0.59
C LEU A 160 -10.79 -27.90 -1.89
N ILE A 161 -11.65 -26.88 -1.79
CA ILE A 161 -11.95 -25.95 -2.88
C ILE A 161 -11.28 -24.59 -2.69
N GLY A 162 -10.87 -24.26 -1.46
CA GLY A 162 -10.07 -23.07 -1.17
C GLY A 162 -9.61 -22.97 0.28
N MET A 163 -8.78 -21.96 0.57
CA MET A 163 -8.31 -21.61 1.91
C MET A 163 -8.93 -20.28 2.33
N MET A 164 -9.68 -20.26 3.42
CA MET A 164 -10.31 -19.06 3.98
C MET A 164 -9.26 -17.97 4.19
N SER A 165 -9.51 -16.74 3.73
CA SER A 165 -8.53 -15.64 3.81
C SER A 165 -9.15 -14.34 4.32
N ALA A 166 -10.31 -13.93 3.80
CA ALA A 166 -10.89 -12.64 4.11
C ALA A 166 -12.43 -12.69 4.27
N ILE A 167 -12.95 -11.72 4.99
CA ILE A 167 -14.39 -11.44 5.12
C ILE A 167 -14.66 -10.00 4.68
N PHE A 168 -15.75 -9.77 3.96
CA PHE A 168 -16.23 -8.42 3.74
C PHE A 168 -17.06 -7.97 4.95
N ALA A 169 -16.45 -7.13 5.79
CA ALA A 169 -17.05 -6.60 7.02
C ALA A 169 -17.38 -5.11 6.82
N SER A 170 -18.66 -4.75 6.78
CA SER A 170 -19.12 -3.36 6.60
C SER A 170 -19.03 -2.53 7.89
N GLY A 171 -17.86 -2.52 8.54
CA GLY A 171 -17.59 -1.76 9.77
C GLY A 171 -18.07 -2.40 11.08
N ALA A 172 -18.49 -3.67 11.03
CA ALA A 172 -18.72 -4.50 12.21
C ALA A 172 -17.95 -5.81 12.03
N ASP A 173 -17.35 -6.36 13.09
CA ASP A 173 -16.70 -7.69 13.10
C ASP A 173 -17.73 -8.84 13.03
N ALA A 174 -18.81 -8.64 12.26
CA ALA A 174 -19.91 -9.56 12.10
C ALA A 174 -19.98 -10.06 10.65
N ASN A 175 -20.13 -11.38 10.50
CA ASN A 175 -20.34 -12.00 9.20
C ASN A 175 -21.69 -11.56 8.59
N ILE A 176 -21.67 -11.03 7.36
CA ILE A 176 -22.88 -10.65 6.61
C ILE A 176 -23.12 -11.52 5.37
N GLY A 177 -22.48 -12.69 5.27
CA GLY A 177 -22.64 -13.66 4.20
C GLY A 177 -21.79 -13.40 2.95
N VAL A 178 -20.71 -12.63 3.07
CA VAL A 178 -19.78 -12.34 1.96
C VAL A 178 -18.35 -12.63 2.39
N ASN A 179 -17.93 -13.88 2.19
CA ASN A 179 -16.65 -14.40 2.66
C ASN A 179 -15.84 -14.95 1.49
N PHE A 180 -14.50 -14.94 1.61
CA PHE A 180 -13.60 -15.29 0.54
C PHE A 180 -12.56 -16.33 0.97
N ALA A 181 -12.43 -17.37 0.16
CA ALA A 181 -11.37 -18.36 0.24
C ALA A 181 -10.48 -18.27 -0.99
N VAL A 182 -9.16 -18.19 -0.82
CA VAL A 182 -8.19 -18.32 -1.92
C VAL A 182 -8.45 -19.65 -2.62
N SER A 183 -8.61 -19.64 -3.94
CA SER A 183 -8.93 -20.86 -4.69
C SER A 183 -7.86 -21.92 -4.48
N ALA A 184 -8.26 -23.19 -4.47
CA ALA A 184 -7.29 -24.28 -4.38
C ALA A 184 -6.26 -24.21 -5.53
N LYS A 185 -6.63 -23.68 -6.71
CA LYS A 185 -5.71 -23.51 -7.83
C LYS A 185 -4.58 -22.51 -7.50
N LEU A 186 -4.93 -21.33 -6.97
CA LEU A 186 -3.93 -20.34 -6.58
C LEU A 186 -3.10 -20.84 -5.39
N LEU A 187 -3.76 -21.44 -4.39
CA LEU A 187 -3.11 -22.04 -3.23
C LEU A 187 -2.04 -23.05 -3.62
N MET A 188 -2.37 -24.00 -4.51
CA MET A 188 -1.42 -25.01 -4.93
C MET A 188 -0.28 -24.46 -5.79
N ARG A 189 -0.58 -23.51 -6.69
CA ARG A 189 0.42 -22.83 -7.50
C ARG A 189 1.45 -22.08 -6.64
N VAL A 190 0.99 -21.42 -5.58
CA VAL A 190 1.86 -20.72 -4.64
C VAL A 190 2.62 -21.71 -3.76
N THR A 191 1.96 -22.76 -3.28
CA THR A 191 2.59 -23.82 -2.48
C THR A 191 3.76 -24.45 -3.23
N ASP A 192 3.56 -24.85 -4.48
CA ASP A 192 4.59 -25.52 -5.26
C ASP A 192 5.80 -24.60 -5.53
N ALA A 193 5.58 -23.29 -5.74
CA ALA A 193 6.67 -22.33 -5.94
C ALA A 193 7.42 -22.01 -4.64
N LEU A 194 6.72 -21.82 -3.52
CA LEU A 194 7.35 -21.59 -2.22
C LEU A 194 8.18 -22.80 -1.78
N LEU A 195 7.73 -24.03 -2.08
CA LEU A 195 8.51 -25.24 -1.80
C LEU A 195 9.73 -25.40 -2.72
N ALA A 196 9.63 -24.98 -3.98
CA ALA A 196 10.74 -25.10 -4.94
C ALA A 196 11.82 -24.04 -4.71
N ASP A 197 11.43 -22.77 -4.59
CA ASP A 197 12.35 -21.63 -4.70
C ASP A 197 12.31 -20.69 -3.48
N GLY A 198 11.40 -20.93 -2.51
CA GLY A 198 11.22 -20.05 -1.35
C GLY A 198 10.57 -18.69 -1.68
N LYS A 199 10.20 -18.46 -2.94
CA LYS A 199 9.54 -17.24 -3.43
C LYS A 199 8.57 -17.58 -4.57
N VAL A 200 7.62 -16.68 -4.83
CA VAL A 200 6.71 -16.81 -5.97
C VAL A 200 7.05 -15.78 -7.02
N GLU A 201 7.40 -16.24 -8.22
CA GLU A 201 7.50 -15.38 -9.40
C GLU A 201 6.23 -15.49 -10.23
N TYR A 202 5.65 -14.33 -10.55
CA TYR A 202 4.45 -14.20 -11.37
C TYR A 202 4.83 -13.74 -12.78
N LEU A 203 4.29 -14.42 -13.80
CA LEU A 203 4.56 -14.06 -15.19
C LEU A 203 3.96 -12.69 -15.52
N SER A 204 4.66 -11.93 -16.34
CA SER A 204 4.25 -10.60 -16.80
C SER A 204 4.35 -10.52 -18.33
N ALA A 205 3.36 -9.88 -18.95
CA ALA A 205 3.30 -9.66 -20.39
C ALA A 205 4.00 -8.36 -20.84
N ASP A 206 4.53 -7.54 -19.93
CA ASP A 206 5.13 -6.23 -20.25
C ASP A 206 4.16 -5.20 -20.87
N TRP A 207 2.86 -5.33 -20.58
CA TRP A 207 1.82 -4.34 -20.92
C TRP A 207 1.36 -3.56 -19.68
N ARG A 208 0.59 -2.49 -19.88
CA ARG A 208 -0.29 -1.91 -18.86
C ARG A 208 -1.72 -1.94 -19.35
N LEU A 209 -2.60 -2.56 -18.56
CA LEU A 209 -4.02 -2.65 -18.86
C LEU A 209 -4.79 -1.57 -18.11
N GLY A 210 -5.70 -0.91 -18.81
CA GLY A 210 -6.72 -0.04 -18.25
C GLY A 210 -8.10 -0.71 -18.26
N SER A 211 -9.06 -0.07 -17.60
CA SER A 211 -10.46 -0.42 -17.79
C SER A 211 -10.93 0.08 -19.15
N ALA A 212 -11.66 -0.76 -19.88
CA ALA A 212 -12.36 -0.33 -21.09
C ALA A 212 -13.38 0.77 -20.78
N ASP A 213 -13.58 1.70 -21.71
CA ASP A 213 -14.62 2.71 -21.61
C ASP A 213 -16.03 2.12 -21.82
N ASN A 214 -17.09 2.89 -21.59
CA ASN A 214 -18.46 2.39 -21.73
C ASN A 214 -18.79 1.91 -23.17
N ALA A 215 -18.20 2.51 -24.20
CA ALA A 215 -18.48 2.14 -25.59
C ALA A 215 -17.79 0.82 -25.96
N GLN A 216 -16.60 0.58 -25.42
CA GLN A 216 -15.88 -0.69 -25.50
C GLN A 216 -16.58 -1.77 -24.67
N LEU A 217 -16.98 -1.47 -23.43
CA LEU A 217 -17.72 -2.38 -22.56
C LEU A 217 -19.10 -2.76 -23.12
N ALA A 218 -19.74 -1.86 -23.87
CA ALA A 218 -20.98 -2.16 -24.60
C ALA A 218 -20.78 -3.19 -25.71
N GLN A 219 -19.56 -3.34 -26.23
CA GLN A 219 -19.20 -4.38 -27.21
C GLN A 219 -18.76 -5.66 -26.51
N VAL A 220 -17.81 -5.55 -25.58
CA VAL A 220 -17.25 -6.69 -24.84
C VAL A 220 -16.66 -6.25 -23.50
N ALA A 221 -16.94 -7.02 -22.44
CA ALA A 221 -16.29 -6.82 -21.14
C ALA A 221 -14.87 -7.39 -21.20
N ALA A 222 -13.87 -6.52 -21.36
CA ALA A 222 -12.46 -6.86 -21.44
C ALA A 222 -11.58 -5.67 -21.00
N PRO A 223 -10.41 -5.90 -20.38
CA PRO A 223 -9.42 -4.84 -20.18
C PRO A 223 -8.82 -4.36 -21.50
N VAL A 224 -8.52 -3.07 -21.57
CA VAL A 224 -7.88 -2.42 -22.73
C VAL A 224 -6.39 -2.27 -22.49
N VAL A 225 -5.58 -2.56 -23.50
CA VAL A 225 -4.15 -2.29 -23.49
C VAL A 225 -3.94 -0.79 -23.60
N GLY A 226 -3.49 -0.16 -22.50
CA GLY A 226 -3.15 1.25 -22.48
C GLY A 226 -1.76 1.48 -23.08
N THR A 227 -0.77 0.73 -22.60
CA THR A 227 0.61 0.80 -23.12
C THR A 227 1.21 -0.59 -23.26
N VAL A 228 2.13 -0.73 -24.20
CA VAL A 228 2.96 -1.91 -24.38
C VAL A 228 4.42 -1.46 -24.31
N ARG A 229 5.24 -2.12 -23.50
CA ARG A 229 6.68 -1.82 -23.44
C ARG A 229 7.34 -2.22 -24.76
N ALA A 230 8.01 -1.28 -25.42
CA ALA A 230 8.77 -1.55 -26.64
C ALA A 230 9.82 -2.65 -26.38
N GLY A 231 9.86 -3.65 -27.27
CA GLY A 231 10.71 -4.84 -27.11
C GLY A 231 10.30 -5.79 -25.98
N GLY A 232 9.19 -5.53 -25.27
CA GLY A 232 8.62 -6.43 -24.27
C GLY A 232 7.85 -7.60 -24.88
N LYS A 233 7.42 -8.55 -24.05
CA LYS A 233 6.77 -9.80 -24.51
C LYS A 233 5.48 -9.55 -25.28
N ALA A 234 4.60 -8.68 -24.79
CA ALA A 234 3.37 -8.32 -25.50
C ALA A 234 3.66 -7.63 -26.84
N HIS A 235 4.66 -6.75 -26.91
CA HIS A 235 5.08 -6.13 -28.17
C HIS A 235 5.62 -7.17 -29.16
N ALA A 236 6.46 -8.09 -28.69
CA ALA A 236 6.99 -9.18 -29.51
C ALA A 236 5.90 -10.16 -30.00
N ALA A 237 4.84 -10.35 -29.21
CA ALA A 237 3.65 -11.09 -29.62
C ALA A 237 2.73 -10.32 -30.58
N GLY A 238 3.06 -9.06 -30.90
CA GLY A 238 2.28 -8.20 -31.79
C GLY A 238 1.03 -7.59 -31.15
N ILE A 239 0.96 -7.50 -29.82
CA ILE A 239 -0.10 -6.81 -29.07
C ILE A 239 0.16 -5.30 -29.11
N GLU A 240 -0.89 -4.52 -29.32
CA GLU A 240 -0.83 -3.08 -29.56
C GLU A 240 -1.70 -2.31 -28.54
N THR A 241 -1.38 -1.03 -28.33
CA THR A 241 -2.27 -0.12 -27.58
C THR A 241 -3.65 -0.08 -28.23
N GLY A 242 -4.69 -0.17 -27.41
CA GLY A 242 -6.09 -0.21 -27.83
C GLY A 242 -6.66 -1.62 -28.01
N ASP A 243 -5.83 -2.67 -27.98
CA ASP A 243 -6.32 -4.06 -27.98
C ASP A 243 -7.15 -4.32 -26.72
N LEU A 244 -8.29 -5.01 -26.88
CA LEU A 244 -9.04 -5.54 -25.75
C LEU A 244 -8.60 -6.98 -25.51
N ILE A 245 -8.07 -7.29 -24.33
CA ILE A 245 -7.65 -8.65 -23.99
C ILE A 245 -8.90 -9.44 -23.57
N LEU A 246 -9.29 -10.43 -24.37
CA LEU A 246 -10.48 -11.23 -24.14
C LEU A 246 -10.19 -12.46 -23.28
N GLU A 247 -9.02 -13.06 -23.47
CA GLU A 247 -8.65 -14.33 -22.84
C GLU A 247 -7.12 -14.47 -22.77
N ILE A 248 -6.62 -15.04 -21.69
CA ILE A 248 -5.21 -15.44 -21.53
C ILE A 248 -5.20 -16.91 -21.13
N GLY A 249 -4.58 -17.75 -21.96
CA GLY A 249 -4.67 -19.20 -21.84
C GLY A 249 -6.13 -19.64 -21.91
N SER A 250 -6.64 -20.23 -20.82
CA SER A 250 -8.05 -20.62 -20.70
C SER A 250 -8.90 -19.68 -19.85
N ARG A 251 -8.33 -18.58 -19.34
CA ARG A 251 -9.03 -17.65 -18.44
C ARG A 251 -9.52 -16.43 -19.21
N ARG A 252 -10.85 -16.25 -19.26
CA ARG A 252 -11.46 -15.04 -19.79
C ARG A 252 -11.12 -13.84 -18.91
N THR A 253 -10.90 -12.70 -19.54
CA THR A 253 -10.52 -11.45 -18.87
C THR A 253 -11.61 -10.41 -19.06
N ARG A 254 -12.22 -9.95 -17.97
CA ARG A 254 -13.24 -8.89 -17.99
C ARG A 254 -12.70 -7.58 -17.41
N THR A 255 -11.73 -7.69 -16.52
CA THR A 255 -11.07 -6.59 -15.83
C THR A 255 -9.54 -6.71 -15.94
N PRO A 256 -8.78 -5.63 -15.67
CA PRO A 256 -7.31 -5.72 -15.59
C PRO A 256 -6.83 -6.73 -14.55
N ARG A 257 -7.58 -6.90 -13.45
CA ARG A 257 -7.28 -7.88 -12.41
C ARG A 257 -7.44 -9.31 -12.90
N ASP A 258 -8.42 -9.60 -13.74
CA ASP A 258 -8.55 -10.93 -14.34
C ASP A 258 -7.34 -11.32 -15.18
N ALA A 259 -6.78 -10.38 -15.93
CA ALA A 259 -5.60 -10.61 -16.74
C ALA A 259 -4.34 -10.83 -15.87
N LEU A 260 -4.18 -10.05 -14.80
CA LEU A 260 -3.13 -10.27 -13.81
C LEU A 260 -3.24 -11.65 -13.18
N THR A 261 -4.43 -12.03 -12.72
CA THR A 261 -4.69 -13.36 -12.14
C THR A 261 -4.50 -14.48 -13.15
N ALA A 262 -4.88 -14.28 -14.42
CA ALA A 262 -4.66 -15.27 -15.47
C ALA A 262 -3.17 -15.61 -15.62
N LEU A 263 -2.31 -14.59 -15.67
CA LEU A 263 -0.86 -14.76 -15.71
C LEU A 263 -0.31 -15.34 -14.41
N ALA A 264 -0.83 -14.92 -13.25
CA ALA A 264 -0.38 -15.40 -11.95
C ALA A 264 -0.64 -16.90 -11.73
N LEU A 265 -1.74 -17.42 -12.31
CA LEU A 265 -2.12 -18.83 -12.24
C LEU A 265 -1.36 -19.73 -13.21
N LEU A 266 -0.57 -19.17 -14.14
CA LEU A 266 0.26 -19.97 -15.03
C LEU A 266 1.39 -20.63 -14.25
N PRO A 267 1.73 -21.90 -14.56
CA PRO A 267 2.92 -22.54 -14.03
C PRO A 267 4.17 -21.70 -14.32
N PRO A 268 5.15 -21.61 -13.40
CA PRO A 268 6.35 -20.79 -13.60
C PRO A 268 7.17 -21.24 -14.83
N GLN A 269 7.13 -22.53 -15.18
CA GLN A 269 7.78 -23.09 -16.36
C GLN A 269 7.05 -22.81 -17.68
N THR A 270 5.97 -22.03 -17.67
CA THR A 270 5.23 -21.69 -18.89
C THR A 270 6.10 -20.81 -19.78
N THR A 271 6.46 -21.32 -20.96
CA THR A 271 7.29 -20.60 -21.94
C THR A 271 6.47 -19.81 -22.95
N VAL A 272 5.22 -20.19 -23.18
CA VAL A 272 4.30 -19.53 -24.11
C VAL A 272 2.86 -19.68 -23.62
N VAL A 273 2.03 -18.67 -23.86
CA VAL A 273 0.59 -18.73 -23.64
C VAL A 273 -0.14 -18.02 -24.77
N ASP A 274 -1.27 -18.58 -25.21
CA ASP A 274 -2.13 -17.90 -26.18
C ASP A 274 -2.92 -16.78 -25.51
N VAL A 275 -2.97 -15.62 -26.16
CA VAL A 275 -3.75 -14.45 -25.75
C VAL A 275 -4.70 -14.11 -26.86
N ARG A 276 -6.00 -14.08 -26.56
CA ARG A 276 -7.04 -13.67 -27.52
C ARG A 276 -7.35 -12.20 -27.32
N VAL A 277 -7.27 -11.42 -28.39
CA VAL A 277 -7.47 -9.97 -28.39
C VAL A 277 -8.55 -9.57 -29.38
N LEU A 278 -9.26 -8.46 -29.10
CA LEU A 278 -10.11 -7.78 -30.07
C LEU A 278 -9.39 -6.51 -30.56
N ARG A 279 -9.13 -6.43 -31.87
CA ARG A 279 -8.52 -5.26 -32.52
C ARG A 279 -9.36 -4.81 -33.69
N GLY A 280 -9.80 -3.55 -33.68
CA GLY A 280 -10.61 -2.98 -34.77
C GLY A 280 -11.88 -3.78 -35.07
N GLY A 281 -12.48 -4.41 -34.05
CA GLY A 281 -13.68 -5.24 -34.18
C GLY A 281 -13.45 -6.69 -34.61
N ALA A 282 -12.20 -7.11 -34.86
CA ALA A 282 -11.86 -8.50 -35.22
C ALA A 282 -11.10 -9.20 -34.09
N GLU A 283 -11.49 -10.45 -33.78
CA GLU A 283 -10.76 -11.28 -32.82
C GLU A 283 -9.48 -11.84 -33.46
N LYS A 284 -8.39 -11.83 -32.70
CA LYS A 284 -7.10 -12.43 -33.07
C LYS A 284 -6.55 -13.21 -31.89
N THR A 285 -5.86 -14.31 -32.16
CA THR A 285 -5.07 -15.02 -31.15
C THR A 285 -3.60 -14.79 -31.43
N VAL A 286 -2.86 -14.36 -30.42
CA VAL A 286 -1.42 -14.15 -30.46
C VAL A 286 -0.74 -15.00 -29.40
N SER A 287 0.43 -15.56 -29.72
CA SER A 287 1.19 -16.36 -28.76
C SER A 287 2.18 -15.48 -28.01
N LEU A 288 1.95 -15.30 -26.71
CA LEU A 288 2.79 -14.55 -25.81
C LEU A 288 3.92 -15.45 -25.27
N SER A 289 5.15 -15.20 -25.71
CA SER A 289 6.35 -15.91 -25.24
C SER A 289 6.91 -15.29 -23.95
N PHE A 290 7.27 -16.13 -22.99
CA PHE A 290 7.99 -15.78 -21.76
C PHE A 290 9.48 -16.09 -21.81
N VAL A 291 9.94 -16.77 -22.86
CA VAL A 291 11.37 -16.98 -23.13
C VAL A 291 11.96 -15.69 -23.72
N GLU A 292 13.13 -15.28 -23.24
CA GLU A 292 13.85 -14.15 -23.82
C GLU A 292 14.08 -14.38 -25.32
N PRO A 293 13.75 -13.41 -26.20
CA PRO A 293 14.06 -13.53 -27.62
C PRO A 293 15.58 -13.65 -27.81
N THR A 294 16.02 -14.71 -28.49
CA THR A 294 17.39 -14.80 -29.00
C THR A 294 17.65 -13.61 -29.92
N ARG A 295 18.48 -12.69 -29.46
CA ARG A 295 18.83 -11.46 -30.17
C ARG A 295 19.60 -11.82 -31.45
N GLN A 296 18.97 -11.67 -32.62
CA GLN A 296 19.72 -11.46 -33.86
C GLN A 296 20.10 -9.98 -33.97
N PRO A 297 21.33 -9.67 -34.40
CA PRO A 297 21.84 -8.31 -34.42
C PRO A 297 21.36 -7.58 -35.67
N ASP A 298 20.67 -6.45 -35.50
CA ASP A 298 20.74 -5.39 -36.50
C ASP A 298 20.75 -3.99 -35.87
N LEU A 299 21.94 -3.42 -36.05
CA LEU A 299 22.45 -2.06 -36.16
C LEU A 299 21.53 -0.83 -35.95
N ASP A 300 22.06 0.04 -35.08
CA ASP A 300 21.90 1.50 -35.00
C ASP A 300 20.53 2.12 -34.67
N VAL A 301 20.20 2.19 -33.37
CA VAL A 301 19.72 3.42 -32.72
C VAL A 301 20.39 3.56 -31.34
N GLN A 302 20.87 4.76 -31.03
CA GLN A 302 21.73 5.07 -29.90
C GLN A 302 21.07 4.95 -28.50
N LYS A 303 21.78 4.22 -27.64
CA LYS A 303 22.05 4.36 -26.19
C LYS A 303 20.92 4.64 -25.17
N ASN A 304 20.92 3.71 -24.21
CA ASN A 304 20.60 3.80 -22.78
C ASN A 304 19.13 3.63 -22.37
N SER A 305 18.71 2.37 -22.26
CA SER A 305 17.72 1.99 -21.24
C SER A 305 18.34 0.88 -20.41
N ASP A 306 18.54 1.17 -19.13
CA ASP A 306 18.82 0.20 -18.09
C ASP A 306 17.62 -0.78 -18.01
N PRO A 307 17.79 -2.08 -18.26
CA PRO A 307 16.67 -3.02 -18.29
C PRO A 307 15.91 -3.10 -16.95
N ASP A 308 16.55 -2.70 -15.85
CA ASP A 308 15.96 -2.67 -14.49
C ASP A 308 15.29 -1.32 -14.16
N CYS A 309 15.36 -0.33 -15.05
CA CYS A 309 14.76 0.99 -14.88
C CYS A 309 14.16 1.50 -16.21
N PRO A 310 12.84 1.35 -16.42
CA PRO A 310 12.17 1.73 -17.66
C PRO A 310 11.84 3.23 -17.73
N HIS A 311 12.79 4.08 -17.33
CA HIS A 311 12.67 5.54 -17.30
C HIS A 311 13.85 6.18 -18.06
N PRO A 312 13.86 7.51 -18.30
CA PRO A 312 14.97 8.16 -18.98
C PRO A 312 16.32 7.82 -18.31
N SER A 313 17.34 7.54 -19.10
CA SER A 313 18.63 7.07 -18.56
C SER A 313 19.27 8.03 -17.56
N ALA A 314 19.05 9.33 -17.74
CA ALA A 314 19.49 10.36 -16.81
C ALA A 314 18.87 10.13 -15.42
N VAL A 315 17.54 9.91 -15.36
CA VAL A 315 16.82 9.60 -14.12
C VAL A 315 17.26 8.25 -13.52
N CYS A 316 17.42 7.22 -14.36
CA CYS A 316 17.82 5.89 -13.88
C CYS A 316 19.21 5.85 -13.24
N ALA A 317 20.16 6.65 -13.75
CA ALA A 317 21.49 6.76 -13.18
C ALA A 317 21.47 7.35 -11.75
N LEU A 318 20.46 8.17 -11.42
CA LEU A 318 20.34 8.82 -10.11
C LEU A 318 20.00 7.86 -8.97
N ARG A 319 19.68 6.59 -9.26
CA ARG A 319 19.63 5.53 -8.22
C ARG A 319 20.94 5.44 -7.43
N GLN A 320 22.07 5.76 -8.05
CA GLN A 320 23.38 5.78 -7.40
C GLN A 320 23.55 6.94 -6.40
N ALA A 321 22.69 7.97 -6.46
CA ALA A 321 22.69 9.08 -5.52
C ALA A 321 21.82 8.80 -4.28
N VAL A 322 21.01 7.74 -4.27
CA VAL A 322 20.09 7.45 -3.17
C VAL A 322 20.50 6.16 -2.47
N PHE A 323 20.51 6.18 -1.14
CA PHE A 323 20.96 5.06 -0.31
C PHE A 323 19.85 4.67 0.68
N PRO A 324 19.58 3.37 0.90
CA PRO A 324 18.72 2.95 2.00
C PRO A 324 19.36 3.31 3.34
N VAL A 325 18.54 3.77 4.29
CA VAL A 325 18.99 4.15 5.63
C VAL A 325 18.13 3.48 6.68
N SER A 326 18.76 2.91 7.70
CA SER A 326 18.11 2.37 8.89
C SER A 326 18.64 3.08 10.13
N SER A 327 17.75 3.60 10.98
CA SER A 327 18.12 4.27 12.23
C SER A 327 17.04 4.11 13.30
N PHE A 328 15.81 4.46 12.93
CA PHE A 328 14.60 4.30 13.70
C PHE A 328 13.62 3.63 12.74
N ASP A 329 13.44 2.32 12.90
CA ASP A 329 12.51 1.47 12.14
C ASP A 329 11.24 2.23 11.68
N PRO A 330 10.80 2.17 10.40
CA PRO A 330 11.28 1.36 9.26
C PRO A 330 12.45 1.96 8.46
N VAL A 331 13.00 1.15 7.54
CA VAL A 331 14.02 1.58 6.56
C VAL A 331 13.48 2.74 5.73
N GLY A 332 14.23 3.84 5.67
CA GLY A 332 14.01 4.96 4.77
C GLY A 332 15.11 5.07 3.72
N SER A 333 15.23 6.23 3.11
CA SER A 333 16.22 6.58 2.10
C SER A 333 17.00 7.83 2.51
N ALA A 334 18.17 8.05 1.91
CA ALA A 334 18.91 9.30 2.01
C ALA A 334 19.53 9.64 0.65
N THR A 335 19.43 10.90 0.27
CA THR A 335 19.87 11.44 -1.02
C THR A 335 21.22 12.12 -0.89
N ARG A 336 22.17 11.79 -1.75
CA ARG A 336 23.51 12.36 -1.78
C ARG A 336 23.51 13.73 -2.43
N ILE A 337 23.98 14.72 -1.67
CA ILE A 337 24.04 16.13 -2.08
C ILE A 337 25.46 16.70 -2.05
N ALA A 338 26.43 15.96 -1.50
CA ALA A 338 27.86 16.25 -1.62
C ALA A 338 28.69 14.95 -1.54
N SER A 339 30.02 15.07 -1.58
CA SER A 339 30.94 13.93 -1.55
C SER A 339 30.75 13.03 -0.31
N ASP A 340 30.56 13.62 0.87
CA ASP A 340 30.41 12.94 2.17
C ASP A 340 29.08 13.28 2.88
N LEU A 341 28.14 13.91 2.17
CA LEU A 341 26.92 14.46 2.75
C LEU A 341 25.66 13.93 2.07
N LEU A 342 24.77 13.35 2.87
CA LEU A 342 23.43 12.95 2.49
C LEU A 342 22.40 13.84 3.19
N VAL A 343 21.21 13.94 2.61
CA VAL A 343 20.01 14.51 3.22
C VAL A 343 18.93 13.44 3.30
N THR A 344 18.20 13.39 4.41
CA THR A 344 17.06 12.50 4.61
C THR A 344 15.98 13.23 5.42
N ASN A 345 14.84 12.58 5.66
CA ASN A 345 13.86 13.13 6.56
C ASN A 345 14.24 12.92 8.03
N ARG A 346 13.81 13.85 8.88
CA ARG A 346 14.04 13.72 10.33
C ARG A 346 13.32 12.50 10.88
N HIS A 347 12.12 12.21 10.41
CA HIS A 347 11.34 11.05 10.86
C HIS A 347 12.02 9.69 10.56
N VAL A 348 12.92 9.61 9.58
CA VAL A 348 13.72 8.40 9.28
C VAL A 348 14.80 8.16 10.35
N VAL A 349 15.24 9.23 11.03
CA VAL A 349 16.34 9.19 12.03
C VAL A 349 15.82 9.30 13.47
N GLY A 350 14.67 9.95 13.67
CA GLY A 350 14.08 10.18 14.98
C GLY A 350 14.98 11.01 15.90
N ASN A 351 15.31 10.46 17.07
CA ASN A 351 16.19 11.07 18.08
C ASN A 351 17.63 10.52 18.06
N ARG A 352 17.97 9.66 17.09
CA ARG A 352 19.29 9.05 17.01
C ARG A 352 20.33 10.07 16.57
N LYS A 353 21.56 9.89 17.06
CA LYS A 353 22.72 10.70 16.64
C LYS A 353 23.43 10.13 15.42
N ASP A 354 23.18 8.85 15.15
CA ASP A 354 23.80 8.09 14.08
C ASP A 354 22.74 7.29 13.32
N ALA A 355 23.03 6.95 12.08
CA ALA A 355 22.21 6.11 11.22
C ALA A 355 23.10 5.12 10.46
N THR A 356 22.54 3.99 10.02
CA THR A 356 23.23 3.06 9.13
C THR A 356 22.80 3.34 7.71
N VAL A 357 23.77 3.67 6.85
CA VAL A 357 23.58 3.86 5.41
C VAL A 357 24.04 2.60 4.70
N HIS A 358 23.16 1.98 3.93
CA HIS A 358 23.45 0.76 3.20
C HIS A 358 24.06 1.11 1.84
N THR A 359 25.34 0.80 1.65
CA THR A 359 26.05 1.05 0.39
C THR A 359 26.36 -0.27 -0.33
N PRO A 360 26.66 -0.25 -1.66
CA PRO A 360 27.09 -1.45 -2.37
C PRO A 360 28.33 -2.11 -1.75
N GLY A 361 29.22 -1.32 -1.13
CA GLY A 361 30.39 -1.81 -0.39
C GLY A 361 30.11 -2.24 1.04
N GLY A 362 28.85 -2.37 1.44
CA GLY A 362 28.41 -2.72 2.79
C GLY A 362 27.86 -1.54 3.61
N PRO A 363 27.32 -1.81 4.81
CA PRO A 363 26.76 -0.76 5.67
C PRO A 363 27.85 0.19 6.18
N LYS A 364 27.53 1.48 6.21
CA LYS A 364 28.36 2.58 6.73
C LYS A 364 27.63 3.27 7.86
N THR A 365 28.37 3.73 8.87
CA THR A 365 27.81 4.58 9.92
C THR A 365 27.81 6.03 9.45
N ALA A 366 26.65 6.65 9.53
CA ALA A 366 26.43 8.06 9.26
C ALA A 366 26.19 8.81 10.56
N LYS A 367 26.77 10.01 10.69
CA LYS A 367 26.54 10.90 11.83
C LYS A 367 25.54 11.98 11.45
N VAL A 368 24.57 12.23 12.32
CA VAL A 368 23.64 13.36 12.17
C VAL A 368 24.40 14.66 12.32
N VAL A 369 24.30 15.52 11.31
CA VAL A 369 24.85 16.88 11.36
C VAL A 369 23.77 17.80 11.94
N PRO A 370 24.01 18.43 13.11
CA PRO A 370 23.02 19.31 13.71
C PRO A 370 22.69 20.51 12.82
N SER A 371 21.43 20.93 12.85
CA SER A 371 20.96 22.17 12.22
C SER A 371 19.84 22.80 13.04
N ALA A 372 19.68 24.11 12.93
CA ALA A 372 18.54 24.83 13.51
C ALA A 372 17.24 24.68 12.68
N PHE A 373 17.30 23.95 11.57
CA PHE A 373 16.16 23.71 10.69
C PHE A 373 15.04 22.97 11.40
N ARG A 374 13.87 23.63 11.46
CA ARG A 374 12.69 23.16 12.19
C ARG A 374 11.87 22.13 11.43
N GLY A 375 12.07 22.04 10.11
CA GLY A 375 11.35 21.09 9.28
C GLY A 375 11.85 19.66 9.41
N ASP A 376 11.27 18.81 8.56
CA ASP A 376 11.47 17.37 8.55
C ASP A 376 12.64 16.94 7.63
N LEU A 377 13.74 17.70 7.66
CA LEU A 377 15.01 17.33 7.01
C LEU A 377 16.14 17.25 8.02
N VAL A 378 17.05 16.31 7.78
CA VAL A 378 18.30 16.10 8.54
C VAL A 378 19.43 15.81 7.56
N LEU A 379 20.62 16.30 7.90
CA LEU A 379 21.85 16.00 7.20
C LEU A 379 22.57 14.81 7.86
N LEU A 380 23.13 13.93 7.04
CA LEU A 380 23.91 12.78 7.45
C LEU A 380 25.31 12.89 6.85
N LYS A 381 26.34 12.91 7.70
CA LYS A 381 27.73 12.86 7.28
C LYS A 381 28.22 11.41 7.24
N VAL A 382 28.77 10.98 6.12
CA VAL A 382 29.17 9.58 5.88
C VAL A 382 30.56 9.53 5.27
N ASP A 383 31.49 8.86 5.95
CA ASP A 383 32.84 8.66 5.45
C ASP A 383 32.89 7.45 4.49
N GLY A 384 33.58 7.60 3.36
CA GLY A 384 33.82 6.51 2.42
C GLY A 384 32.59 6.08 1.61
N LEU A 385 31.77 7.05 1.18
CA LEU A 385 30.81 6.85 0.10
C LEU A 385 31.54 6.55 -1.23
N PRO A 386 30.92 5.83 -2.17
CA PRO A 386 31.52 5.54 -3.48
C PRO A 386 31.95 6.83 -4.21
N GLU A 387 33.17 6.84 -4.75
CA GLU A 387 33.72 8.02 -5.47
C GLU A 387 33.04 8.25 -6.82
N ASP A 388 32.49 7.20 -7.43
CA ASP A 388 31.85 7.16 -8.75
C ASP A 388 30.33 7.44 -8.72
N GLY A 389 29.72 7.61 -7.54
CA GLY A 389 28.29 7.84 -7.40
C GLY A 389 27.85 9.27 -7.73
N GLN A 390 26.66 9.40 -8.34
CA GLN A 390 26.03 10.69 -8.67
C GLN A 390 25.81 11.58 -7.44
N ILE A 391 25.97 12.90 -7.62
CA ILE A 391 25.67 13.92 -6.61
C ILE A 391 24.54 14.81 -7.15
N LEU A 392 23.45 14.90 -6.41
CA LEU A 392 22.33 15.77 -6.75
C LEU A 392 22.56 17.15 -6.11
N ASP A 393 22.98 18.13 -6.92
CA ASP A 393 23.29 19.47 -6.44
C ASP A 393 22.02 20.29 -6.14
N PRO A 394 21.76 20.67 -4.88
CA PRO A 394 20.64 21.54 -4.53
C PRO A 394 20.73 22.96 -5.14
N ALA A 395 21.88 23.36 -5.70
CA ALA A 395 22.06 24.67 -6.34
C ALA A 395 21.72 24.68 -7.84
N SER A 396 21.71 23.52 -8.51
CA SER A 396 21.40 23.42 -9.94
C SER A 396 19.90 23.31 -10.25
N ALA A 397 19.09 23.01 -9.24
CA ALA A 397 17.65 22.78 -9.35
C ALA A 397 16.90 23.95 -10.01
N ARG A 398 16.11 23.63 -11.02
CA ARG A 398 15.17 24.57 -11.67
C ARG A 398 13.77 23.98 -11.62
N PRO A 399 12.72 24.80 -11.47
CA PRO A 399 11.36 24.33 -11.70
C PRO A 399 11.22 23.97 -13.18
N ALA A 400 11.09 22.68 -13.49
CA ALA A 400 10.83 22.20 -14.84
C ALA A 400 9.36 21.78 -15.00
N GLU A 401 8.79 22.08 -16.16
CA GLU A 401 7.52 21.48 -16.59
C GLU A 401 7.80 20.05 -17.07
N GLY A 402 7.03 19.07 -16.57
CA GLY A 402 7.19 17.68 -16.99
C GLY A 402 6.89 16.67 -15.90
N PRO A 403 7.16 15.37 -16.17
CA PRO A 403 6.97 14.32 -15.18
C PRO A 403 8.01 14.42 -14.06
N TYR A 404 7.56 14.19 -12.84
CA TYR A 404 8.42 14.00 -11.68
C TYR A 404 8.56 12.52 -11.35
N TYR A 405 9.75 12.13 -10.89
CA TYR A 405 10.11 10.76 -10.52
C TYR A 405 10.57 10.73 -9.07
N ALA A 406 10.01 9.81 -8.29
CA ALA A 406 10.53 9.51 -6.97
C ALA A 406 11.59 8.41 -7.07
N ILE A 407 12.70 8.55 -6.33
CA ILE A 407 13.79 7.59 -6.26
C ILE A 407 14.03 7.26 -4.80
N GLY A 408 13.97 5.97 -4.44
CA GLY A 408 14.06 5.55 -3.05
C GLY A 408 14.18 4.04 -2.89
N ALA A 409 14.32 3.60 -1.64
CA ALA A 409 14.38 2.20 -1.28
C ALA A 409 13.02 1.51 -1.48
N ASP A 410 13.03 0.38 -2.17
CA ASP A 410 11.95 -0.59 -2.23
C ASP A 410 12.24 -1.66 -1.17
N ILE A 411 11.65 -1.52 0.02
CA ILE A 411 11.92 -2.39 1.18
C ILE A 411 11.68 -3.86 0.83
N ALA A 412 10.60 -4.15 0.08
CA ALA A 412 10.23 -5.49 -0.30
C ALA A 412 11.27 -6.14 -1.24
N ARG A 413 11.88 -5.35 -2.13
CA ARG A 413 12.89 -5.83 -3.09
C ARG A 413 14.33 -5.66 -2.61
N ARG A 414 14.56 -4.96 -1.49
CA ARG A 414 15.89 -4.64 -0.94
C ARG A 414 16.81 -3.95 -1.94
N GLU A 415 16.25 -3.05 -2.74
CA GLU A 415 16.99 -2.28 -3.76
C GLU A 415 16.51 -0.82 -3.82
N VAL A 416 17.30 0.04 -4.44
CA VAL A 416 16.91 1.43 -4.75
C VAL A 416 16.35 1.47 -6.17
N ARG A 417 15.20 2.11 -6.35
CA ARG A 417 14.48 2.15 -7.63
C ARG A 417 13.98 3.54 -7.95
N VAL A 418 13.74 3.77 -9.23
CA VAL A 418 12.92 4.87 -9.73
C VAL A 418 11.48 4.38 -9.79
N PHE A 419 10.55 5.12 -9.19
CA PHE A 419 9.13 4.79 -9.16
C PHE A 419 8.38 5.44 -10.32
N GLU A 420 7.16 4.96 -10.54
CA GLU A 420 6.27 5.47 -11.59
C GLU A 420 6.12 7.00 -11.52
N PRO A 421 6.31 7.71 -12.65
CA PRO A 421 6.26 9.16 -12.65
C PRO A 421 4.86 9.69 -12.42
N GLY A 422 4.79 10.97 -12.07
CA GLY A 422 3.54 11.70 -12.05
C GLY A 422 3.75 13.20 -12.14
N GLU A 423 2.65 13.92 -12.30
CA GLU A 423 2.66 15.36 -12.50
C GLU A 423 2.70 16.12 -11.16
N LEU A 424 3.15 17.38 -11.22
CA LEU A 424 2.99 18.33 -10.13
C LEU A 424 1.52 18.71 -9.98
N ILE A 425 1.00 18.57 -8.76
CA ILE A 425 -0.33 19.02 -8.38
C ILE A 425 -0.25 20.47 -7.89
N LEU A 426 0.64 20.74 -6.93
CA LEU A 426 0.87 22.08 -6.38
C LEU A 426 2.34 22.30 -6.09
N ALA A 427 2.81 23.50 -6.43
CA ALA A 427 4.09 24.03 -5.95
C ALA A 427 4.00 24.40 -4.45
N PRO A 428 5.14 24.57 -3.76
CA PRO A 428 5.19 25.10 -2.39
C PRO A 428 4.44 26.43 -2.28
N ALA A 429 3.72 26.63 -1.18
CA ALA A 429 3.10 27.92 -0.89
C ALA A 429 4.14 29.04 -0.86
N GLU A 430 3.84 30.15 -1.52
CA GLU A 430 4.70 31.33 -1.50
C GLU A 430 4.87 31.85 -0.06
N GLY A 431 6.11 32.12 0.34
CA GLY A 431 6.44 32.60 1.69
C GLY A 431 6.25 31.58 2.83
N ALA A 432 5.90 30.33 2.53
CA ALA A 432 5.77 29.29 3.56
C ALA A 432 7.12 28.61 3.86
N ASP A 433 7.63 28.78 5.08
CA ASP A 433 8.90 28.20 5.55
C ASP A 433 8.98 26.68 5.39
N LEU A 434 7.85 25.99 5.48
CA LEU A 434 7.73 24.52 5.42
C LEU A 434 6.77 24.06 4.30
N GLY A 435 6.58 24.89 3.26
CA GLY A 435 5.78 24.53 2.10
C GLY A 435 6.28 23.25 1.43
N ARG A 436 5.36 22.49 0.82
CA ARG A 436 5.69 21.20 0.18
C ARG A 436 5.38 21.20 -1.32
N LEU A 437 6.08 20.37 -2.07
CA LEU A 437 5.66 19.97 -3.41
C LEU A 437 4.59 18.89 -3.27
N HIS A 438 3.49 19.02 -4.01
CA HIS A 438 2.49 17.95 -4.14
C HIS A 438 2.59 17.35 -5.52
N VAL A 439 2.77 16.03 -5.60
CA VAL A 439 2.99 15.31 -6.86
C VAL A 439 2.16 14.04 -6.91
N ARG A 440 1.90 13.56 -8.14
CA ARG A 440 1.33 12.22 -8.38
C ARG A 440 2.41 11.14 -8.56
N ALA A 441 3.69 11.52 -8.54
CA ALA A 441 4.81 10.58 -8.63
C ALA A 441 4.72 9.56 -7.50
N ARG A 442 4.70 8.27 -7.85
CA ARG A 442 4.35 7.22 -6.90
C ARG A 442 5.41 7.10 -5.81
N MET A 443 4.97 7.11 -4.56
CA MET A 443 5.82 6.80 -3.41
C MET A 443 5.22 5.63 -2.62
N GLN A 444 6.07 4.95 -1.85
CA GLN A 444 5.70 3.83 -0.99
C GLN A 444 6.61 3.82 0.26
N PRO A 445 6.35 2.99 1.28
CA PRO A 445 7.26 2.82 2.41
C PRO A 445 8.69 2.52 1.94
N GLY A 446 9.67 3.19 2.54
CA GLY A 446 11.08 3.15 2.12
C GLY A 446 11.55 4.35 1.32
N VAL A 447 10.63 5.05 0.63
CA VAL A 447 10.96 6.19 -0.23
C VAL A 447 11.29 7.46 0.56
N SER A 448 10.78 7.60 1.78
CA SER A 448 11.01 8.78 2.63
C SER A 448 12.51 9.07 2.79
N GLY A 449 12.93 10.28 2.45
CA GLY A 449 14.33 10.73 2.42
C GLY A 449 15.03 10.50 1.08
N GLY A 450 14.36 9.86 0.13
CA GLY A 450 14.78 9.68 -1.25
C GLY A 450 14.61 10.95 -2.08
N ALA A 451 15.03 10.89 -3.35
CA ALA A 451 15.02 12.05 -4.24
C ALA A 451 13.69 12.14 -4.99
N LEU A 452 13.15 13.34 -5.13
CA LEU A 452 12.17 13.67 -6.15
C LEU A 452 12.89 14.49 -7.23
N VAL A 453 12.90 14.00 -8.47
CA VAL A 453 13.59 14.63 -9.60
C VAL A 453 12.63 14.87 -10.75
N ASP A 454 12.93 15.84 -11.62
CA ASP A 454 12.16 16.05 -12.86
C ASP A 454 12.65 15.13 -14.01
N GLY A 455 12.11 15.34 -15.21
CA GLY A 455 12.46 14.56 -16.40
C GLY A 455 13.88 14.77 -16.91
N ASP A 456 14.52 15.88 -16.56
CA ASP A 456 15.91 16.18 -16.92
C ASP A 456 16.90 15.60 -15.89
N GLY A 457 16.38 15.12 -14.75
CA GLY A 457 17.15 14.57 -13.65
C GLY A 457 17.58 15.61 -12.62
N ASP A 458 17.05 16.83 -12.69
CA ASP A 458 17.31 17.85 -11.69
C ASP A 458 16.52 17.57 -10.41
N LEU A 459 17.16 17.84 -9.26
CA LEU A 459 16.55 17.63 -7.96
C LEU A 459 15.41 18.64 -7.76
N ALA A 460 14.19 18.15 -7.54
CA ALA A 460 13.04 18.96 -7.19
C ALA A 460 12.82 19.04 -5.68
N GLY A 461 13.12 17.94 -4.96
CA GLY A 461 12.99 17.88 -3.51
C GLY A 461 13.34 16.53 -2.92
N ILE A 462 13.11 16.41 -1.61
CA ILE A 462 13.26 15.16 -0.86
C ILE A 462 11.89 14.56 -0.61
N ALA A 463 11.69 13.34 -1.10
CA ALA A 463 10.44 12.61 -0.96
C ALA A 463 10.13 12.36 0.52
N VAL A 464 8.87 12.53 0.91
CA VAL A 464 8.43 12.36 2.31
C VAL A 464 7.46 11.20 2.42
N GLY A 465 6.49 11.12 1.52
CA GLY A 465 5.43 10.14 1.54
C GLY A 465 4.09 10.74 1.14
N GLY A 466 3.00 10.03 1.40
CA GLY A 466 1.64 10.44 1.07
C GLY A 466 0.76 9.22 0.79
N GLY A 467 -0.46 9.46 0.32
CA GLY A 467 -1.46 8.43 0.12
C GLY A 467 -2.50 8.85 -0.93
N ASP A 468 -3.32 7.90 -1.38
CA ASP A 468 -4.43 8.14 -2.31
C ASP A 468 -4.03 8.87 -3.61
N GLY A 469 -2.81 8.64 -4.10
CA GLY A 469 -2.28 9.30 -5.30
C GLY A 469 -1.86 10.76 -5.11
N ARG A 470 -1.80 11.25 -3.86
CA ARG A 470 -1.33 12.59 -3.48
C ARG A 470 -0.10 12.47 -2.59
N TYR A 471 1.07 12.59 -3.21
CA TYR A 471 2.36 12.46 -2.55
C TYR A 471 3.02 13.82 -2.33
N GLU A 472 3.91 13.90 -1.35
CA GLU A 472 4.56 15.12 -0.91
C GLU A 472 6.09 14.99 -0.93
N ALA A 473 6.76 16.08 -1.32
CA ALA A 473 8.20 16.24 -1.17
C ALA A 473 8.54 17.59 -0.54
N ILE A 474 9.65 17.65 0.20
CA ILE A 474 10.20 18.90 0.74
C ILE A 474 11.06 19.54 -0.37
N PRO A 475 10.79 20.79 -0.77
CA PRO A 475 11.48 21.41 -1.91
C PRO A 475 12.96 21.63 -1.66
N VAL A 476 13.74 21.71 -2.74
CA VAL A 476 15.19 21.99 -2.68
C VAL A 476 15.54 23.26 -1.89
N SER A 477 14.70 24.29 -1.92
CA SER A 477 14.90 25.52 -1.12
C SER A 477 15.05 25.23 0.38
N ALA A 478 14.36 24.22 0.90
CA ALA A 478 14.50 23.80 2.29
C ALA A 478 15.84 23.08 2.57
N ILE A 479 16.42 22.40 1.58
CA ILE A 479 17.78 21.82 1.69
C ILE A 479 18.81 22.95 1.80
N GLN A 480 18.65 24.02 1.03
CA GLN A 480 19.53 25.20 1.09
C GLN A 480 19.44 25.88 2.46
N LEU A 481 18.23 26.07 3.00
CA LEU A 481 18.02 26.58 4.36
C LEU A 481 18.63 25.66 5.42
N LEU A 482 18.45 24.34 5.28
CA LEU A 482 19.04 23.34 6.18
C LEU A 482 20.56 23.44 6.23
N LEU A 483 21.21 23.58 5.06
CA LEU A 483 22.66 23.75 4.91
C LEU A 483 23.14 25.06 5.54
N GLN A 484 22.42 26.17 5.36
CA GLN A 484 22.76 27.45 5.98
C GLN A 484 22.64 27.40 7.51
N GLN A 485 21.61 26.71 8.02
CA GLN A 485 21.31 26.66 9.46
C GLN A 485 22.15 25.66 10.26
N ARG A 486 23.04 24.89 9.60
CA ARG A 486 23.95 23.96 10.28
C ARG A 486 25.04 24.66 11.10
N GLU A 487 25.43 25.87 10.69
CA GLU A 487 26.45 26.68 11.37
C GLU A 487 25.87 27.52 12.52
N SER A 488 24.57 27.39 12.81
CA SER A 488 23.89 28.15 13.86
C SER A 488 24.34 27.73 15.26
N PRO A 489 24.56 28.67 16.21
CA PRO A 489 24.82 28.35 17.61
C PRO A 489 23.72 27.51 18.28
N GLU A 490 22.50 27.52 17.72
CA GLU A 490 21.35 26.77 18.24
C GLU A 490 21.22 25.36 17.64
N ALA A 491 22.03 25.01 16.62
CA ALA A 491 21.85 23.81 15.80
C ALA A 491 21.73 22.52 16.64
N THR A 492 22.67 22.29 17.56
CA THR A 492 22.68 21.12 18.45
C THR A 492 21.47 21.09 19.36
N ARG A 493 21.11 22.23 19.97
CA ARG A 493 19.97 22.32 20.89
C ARG A 493 18.67 22.03 20.16
N MET A 494 18.49 22.63 18.98
CA MET A 494 17.29 22.47 18.16
C MET A 494 17.16 21.03 17.66
N THR A 495 18.22 20.46 17.10
CA THR A 495 18.24 19.08 16.59
C THR A 495 17.86 18.08 17.69
N ASN A 496 18.46 18.20 18.88
CA ASN A 496 18.13 17.32 20.00
C ASN A 496 16.68 17.49 20.46
N ARG A 497 16.21 18.73 20.60
CA ARG A 497 14.83 19.02 21.04
C ARG A 497 13.80 18.44 20.08
N LEU A 498 13.97 18.67 18.78
CA LEU A 498 13.05 18.16 17.76
C LEU A 498 13.07 16.64 17.70
N GLY A 499 14.25 16.02 17.77
CA GLY A 499 14.36 14.55 17.81
C GLY A 499 13.65 13.95 19.03
N ILE A 500 13.87 14.51 20.23
CA ILE A 500 13.20 14.04 21.46
C ILE A 500 11.68 14.19 21.35
N ASN A 501 11.19 15.34 20.89
CA ASN A 501 9.76 15.56 20.77
C ASN A 501 9.13 14.64 19.70
N PHE A 502 9.83 14.40 18.59
CA PHE A 502 9.42 13.45 17.56
C PHE A 502 9.30 12.03 18.14
N ALA A 503 10.35 11.54 18.81
CA ALA A 503 10.35 10.21 19.41
C ALA A 503 9.23 10.06 20.46
N ALA A 504 9.02 11.08 21.30
CA ALA A 504 7.94 11.08 22.30
C ALA A 504 6.55 10.97 21.66
N CYS A 505 6.31 11.69 20.55
CA CYS A 505 5.04 11.57 19.83
C CYS A 505 4.90 10.22 19.12
N ALA A 506 5.97 9.69 18.52
CA ALA A 506 5.94 8.36 17.90
C ALA A 506 5.55 7.30 18.92
N THR A 507 6.21 7.28 20.09
CA THR A 507 5.85 6.37 21.19
C THR A 507 4.41 6.57 21.65
N ALA A 508 3.92 7.81 21.74
CA ALA A 508 2.53 8.06 22.13
C ALA A 508 1.51 7.53 21.10
N ILE A 509 1.82 7.66 19.80
CA ILE A 509 1.01 7.08 18.71
C ILE A 509 1.00 5.56 18.82
N ASP A 510 2.18 4.94 18.97
CA ASP A 510 2.33 3.49 19.08
C ASP A 510 1.56 2.93 20.30
N SER A 511 1.63 3.60 21.46
CA SER A 511 0.87 3.22 22.65
C SER A 511 -0.66 3.27 22.43
N VAL A 512 -1.16 4.28 21.70
CA VAL A 512 -2.59 4.36 21.36
C VAL A 512 -2.98 3.25 20.40
N LEU A 513 -2.15 2.94 19.40
CA LEU A 513 -2.38 1.84 18.46
C LEU A 513 -2.35 0.46 19.14
N ALA A 514 -1.50 0.29 20.15
CA ALA A 514 -1.40 -0.95 20.94
C ALA A 514 -2.55 -1.14 21.96
N GLY A 515 -3.36 -0.11 22.21
CA GLY A 515 -4.49 -0.18 23.15
C GLY A 515 -4.11 -0.12 24.64
N GLU A 516 -2.87 0.22 24.98
CA GLU A 516 -2.41 0.31 26.38
C GLU A 516 -2.96 1.57 27.06
N ARG A 517 -3.65 1.42 28.21
CA ARG A 517 -4.20 2.53 29.03
C ARG A 517 -4.87 3.62 28.17
N GLN A 518 -5.75 3.20 27.28
CA GLN A 518 -6.31 3.99 26.17
C GLN A 518 -6.79 5.41 26.57
N GLU A 519 -7.47 5.58 27.70
CA GLU A 519 -7.91 6.91 28.17
C GLU A 519 -6.74 7.83 28.57
N GLU A 520 -5.72 7.31 29.25
CA GLU A 520 -4.53 8.07 29.65
C GLU A 520 -3.67 8.43 28.43
N ALA A 521 -3.49 7.47 27.52
CA ALA A 521 -2.72 7.63 26.29
C ALA A 521 -3.35 8.66 25.35
N LEU A 522 -4.67 8.59 25.13
CA LEU A 522 -5.42 9.57 24.34
C LEU A 522 -5.38 10.97 24.98
N GLY A 523 -5.54 11.05 26.31
CA GLY A 523 -5.54 12.31 27.05
C GLY A 523 -4.24 13.11 26.95
N GLN A 524 -3.11 12.46 26.66
CA GLN A 524 -1.81 13.12 26.49
C GLN A 524 -1.37 13.26 25.02
N LEU A 525 -1.92 12.45 24.11
CA LEU A 525 -1.50 12.35 22.71
C LEU A 525 -1.44 13.72 22.02
N SER A 526 -2.51 14.54 22.13
CA SER A 526 -2.55 15.86 21.51
C SER A 526 -1.41 16.75 22.00
N LYS A 527 -1.22 16.87 23.32
CA LYS A 527 -0.16 17.71 23.91
C LYS A 527 1.23 17.27 23.47
N THR A 528 1.50 15.96 23.49
CA THR A 528 2.79 15.39 23.12
C THR A 528 3.09 15.63 21.65
N CYS A 529 2.13 15.38 20.75
CA CYS A 529 2.35 15.51 19.31
C CYS A 529 2.36 16.96 18.82
N LYS A 530 1.69 17.90 19.49
CA LYS A 530 1.89 19.35 19.23
C LYS A 530 3.35 19.77 19.37
N ALA A 531 4.05 19.19 20.34
CA ALA A 531 5.45 19.52 20.61
C ALA A 531 6.42 18.95 19.58
N SER A 532 6.06 17.87 18.86
CA SER A 532 6.93 17.30 17.82
C SER A 532 7.10 18.25 16.65
N SER A 533 6.08 19.06 16.36
CA SER A 533 6.03 19.94 15.18
C SER A 533 6.37 19.18 13.89
N ASN A 534 6.10 17.87 13.84
CA ASN A 534 6.26 17.07 12.65
C ASN A 534 4.89 16.90 11.99
N HIS A 535 4.79 17.40 10.77
CA HIS A 535 3.55 17.46 10.01
C HIS A 535 2.86 16.09 9.86
N GLY A 536 3.60 15.01 9.57
CA GLY A 536 3.02 13.67 9.46
C GLY A 536 2.48 13.13 10.79
N GLN A 537 3.21 13.34 11.88
CA GLN A 537 2.75 12.95 13.22
C GLN A 537 1.52 13.73 13.70
N LEU A 538 1.40 15.01 13.33
CA LEU A 538 0.21 15.80 13.62
C LEU A 538 -1.03 15.23 12.91
N LEU A 539 -0.87 14.80 11.64
CA LEU A 539 -1.95 14.16 10.88
C LEU A 539 -2.35 12.81 11.48
N GLU A 540 -1.38 11.98 11.83
CA GLU A 540 -1.68 10.65 12.36
C GLU A 540 -2.29 10.70 13.77
N ALA A 541 -1.73 11.52 14.67
CA ALA A 541 -2.30 11.71 15.99
C ALA A 541 -3.70 12.34 15.94
N GLY A 542 -3.94 13.28 15.01
CA GLY A 542 -5.25 13.87 14.81
C GLY A 542 -6.28 12.86 14.30
N ARG A 543 -5.88 11.96 13.39
CA ARG A 543 -6.71 10.84 12.92
C ARG A 543 -7.12 9.92 14.07
N LEU A 544 -6.18 9.53 14.94
CA LEU A 544 -6.46 8.67 16.09
C LEU A 544 -7.42 9.33 17.09
N LEU A 545 -7.24 10.61 17.39
CA LEU A 545 -8.14 11.36 18.27
C LEU A 545 -9.55 11.48 17.67
N ALA A 546 -9.67 11.71 16.36
CA ALA A 546 -10.96 11.74 15.69
C ALA A 546 -11.66 10.38 15.75
N GLN A 547 -10.92 9.27 15.57
CA GLN A 547 -11.48 7.92 15.71
C GLN A 547 -11.94 7.60 17.14
N ALA A 548 -11.24 8.15 18.14
CA ALA A 548 -11.62 8.04 19.54
C ALA A 548 -12.76 9.01 19.96
N GLY A 549 -13.23 9.88 19.06
CA GLY A 549 -14.30 10.84 19.33
C GLY A 549 -13.85 12.16 19.97
N ASP A 550 -12.55 12.36 20.20
CA ASP A 550 -11.98 13.64 20.67
C ASP A 550 -11.74 14.59 19.48
N PHE A 551 -12.85 15.10 18.94
CA PHE A 551 -12.80 15.93 17.73
C PHE A 551 -12.12 17.28 17.95
N ASP A 552 -12.21 17.88 19.14
CA ASP A 552 -11.59 19.19 19.40
C ASP A 552 -10.05 19.07 19.41
N ALA A 553 -9.53 18.00 20.02
CA ALA A 553 -8.10 17.73 19.96
C ALA A 553 -7.64 17.37 18.53
N ALA A 554 -8.44 16.60 17.80
CA ALA A 554 -8.16 16.26 16.39
C ALA A 554 -8.14 17.50 15.48
N ILE A 555 -9.16 18.36 15.56
CA ILE A 555 -9.23 19.64 14.83
C ILE A 555 -8.01 20.49 15.16
N SER A 556 -7.62 20.55 16.43
CA SER A 556 -6.44 21.32 16.83
C SER A 556 -5.14 20.81 16.20
N LEU A 557 -4.94 19.49 16.10
CA LEU A 557 -3.75 18.93 15.46
C LEU A 557 -3.76 19.08 13.94
N HIS A 558 -4.89 18.80 13.29
CA HIS A 558 -5.03 18.96 11.84
C HIS A 558 -4.93 20.44 11.42
N GLY A 559 -5.47 21.35 12.23
CA GLY A 559 -5.32 22.79 12.05
C GLY A 559 -3.85 23.21 12.13
N GLN A 560 -3.13 22.79 13.18
CA GLN A 560 -1.69 23.05 13.29
C GLN A 560 -0.90 22.46 12.10
N ALA A 561 -1.25 21.26 11.63
CA ALA A 561 -0.62 20.66 10.45
C ALA A 561 -0.87 21.49 9.17
N SER A 562 -2.11 21.99 9.01
CA SER A 562 -2.48 22.87 7.89
C SER A 562 -1.79 24.23 7.97
N ASP A 563 -1.60 24.80 9.17
CA ASP A 563 -0.88 26.05 9.35
C ASP A 563 0.63 25.87 9.10
N GLN A 564 1.17 24.71 9.50
CA GLN A 564 2.57 24.36 9.28
C GLN A 564 2.88 24.20 7.79
N VAL A 565 1.95 23.59 7.02
CA VAL A 565 2.10 23.40 5.57
C VAL A 565 0.84 23.94 4.87
N PRO A 566 0.77 25.25 4.60
CA PRO A 566 -0.44 25.91 4.11
C PRO A 566 -1.00 25.38 2.79
N ASN A 567 -0.14 24.83 1.93
CA ASN A 567 -0.54 24.21 0.67
C ASN A 567 -0.77 22.70 0.75
N SER A 568 -0.75 22.10 1.94
CA SER A 568 -1.01 20.67 2.09
C SER A 568 -2.47 20.31 1.86
N ILE A 569 -2.74 19.70 0.70
CA ILE A 569 -4.04 19.10 0.38
C ILE A 569 -4.40 18.07 1.46
N ASN A 570 -3.46 17.20 1.83
CA ASN A 570 -3.68 16.13 2.80
C ASN A 570 -4.05 16.71 4.19
N SER A 571 -3.38 17.76 4.67
CA SER A 571 -3.76 18.41 5.94
C SER A 571 -5.15 19.00 5.93
N ARG A 572 -5.51 19.70 4.85
CA ARG A 572 -6.83 20.33 4.75
C ARG A 572 -7.93 19.30 4.62
N MET A 573 -7.69 18.19 3.92
CA MET A 573 -8.62 17.05 3.89
C MET A 573 -8.83 16.47 5.29
N SER A 574 -7.74 16.17 6.02
CA SER A 574 -7.84 15.64 7.39
C SER A 574 -8.57 16.60 8.34
N LEU A 575 -8.32 17.91 8.22
CA LEU A 575 -9.04 18.93 8.99
C LEU A 575 -10.54 18.93 8.67
N LEU A 576 -10.91 18.89 7.39
CA LEU A 576 -12.30 18.82 6.97
C LEU A 576 -13.01 17.56 7.46
N VAL A 577 -12.34 16.41 7.48
CA VAL A 577 -12.87 15.17 8.07
C VAL A 577 -13.18 15.40 9.55
N SER A 578 -12.25 15.96 10.32
CA SER A 578 -12.47 16.21 11.76
C SER A 578 -13.57 17.24 12.01
N LEU A 579 -13.63 18.32 11.23
CA LEU A 579 -14.71 19.32 11.31
C LEU A 579 -16.07 18.71 10.97
N GLN A 580 -16.14 17.87 9.93
CA GLN A 580 -17.36 17.15 9.55
C GLN A 580 -17.84 16.22 10.66
N LEU A 581 -16.94 15.43 11.24
CA LEU A 581 -17.26 14.52 12.36
C LEU A 581 -17.71 15.30 13.61
N ALA A 582 -17.13 16.48 13.85
CA ALA A 582 -17.54 17.41 14.89
C ALA A 582 -18.84 18.17 14.58
N THR A 583 -19.44 17.98 13.39
CA THR A 583 -20.61 18.71 12.90
C THR A 583 -20.42 20.23 12.78
N ARG A 584 -19.17 20.68 12.60
CA ARG A 584 -18.77 22.10 12.47
C ARG A 584 -18.71 22.54 11.00
N PHE A 585 -19.86 22.49 10.32
CA PHE A 585 -19.93 22.71 8.86
C PHE A 585 -19.61 24.15 8.41
N GLU A 586 -19.92 25.15 9.23
CA GLU A 586 -19.56 26.56 8.94
C GLU A 586 -18.03 26.72 8.84
N ASP A 587 -17.29 26.12 9.77
CA ASP A 587 -15.83 26.14 9.80
C ASP A 587 -15.18 25.38 8.62
N MET A 588 -15.94 24.54 7.90
CA MET A 588 -15.44 23.81 6.74
C MET A 588 -15.38 24.66 5.46
N THR A 589 -16.16 25.74 5.38
CA THR A 589 -16.43 26.47 4.12
C THR A 589 -15.15 27.01 3.47
N ASP A 590 -14.32 27.75 4.20
CA ASP A 590 -13.07 28.31 3.70
C ASP A 590 -12.06 27.24 3.26
N HIS A 591 -11.95 26.16 4.04
CA HIS A 591 -11.03 25.05 3.74
C HIS A 591 -11.49 24.26 2.50
N ALA A 592 -12.78 24.02 2.37
CA ALA A 592 -13.36 23.34 1.22
C ALA A 592 -13.26 24.19 -0.05
N ARG A 593 -13.47 25.51 0.04
CA ARG A 593 -13.26 26.45 -1.07
C ARG A 593 -11.81 26.45 -1.54
N TRP A 594 -10.86 26.47 -0.61
CA TRP A 594 -9.45 26.34 -0.93
C TRP A 594 -9.18 25.01 -1.66
N LEU A 595 -9.70 23.89 -1.15
CA LEU A 595 -9.49 22.57 -1.73
C LEU A 595 -10.09 22.42 -3.12
N LEU A 596 -11.27 23.01 -3.36
CA LEU A 596 -11.90 23.03 -4.68
C LEU A 596 -11.01 23.73 -5.71
N ASN A 597 -10.35 24.82 -5.33
CA ASN A 597 -9.44 25.54 -6.23
C ASN A 597 -8.13 24.78 -6.44
N ALA A 598 -7.61 24.17 -5.38
CA ALA A 598 -6.33 23.47 -5.37
C ALA A 598 -6.39 22.09 -6.05
N ALA A 599 -7.52 21.40 -5.97
CA ALA A 599 -7.73 20.06 -6.50
C ALA A 599 -9.17 19.89 -7.05
N PRO A 600 -9.53 20.62 -8.14
CA PRO A 600 -10.90 20.70 -8.64
C PRO A 600 -11.47 19.37 -9.16
N ASP A 601 -10.60 18.42 -9.50
CA ASP A 601 -10.99 17.10 -10.00
C ASP A 601 -10.91 16.01 -8.92
N ASP A 602 -10.58 16.36 -7.67
CA ASP A 602 -10.49 15.40 -6.56
C ASP A 602 -11.91 15.09 -6.00
N PRO A 603 -12.35 13.82 -6.00
CA PRO A 603 -13.69 13.45 -5.56
C PRO A 603 -14.01 13.85 -4.12
N GLN A 604 -13.02 13.83 -3.21
CA GLN A 604 -13.23 14.25 -1.83
C GLN A 604 -13.37 15.77 -1.74
N ALA A 605 -12.57 16.54 -2.49
CA ALA A 605 -12.68 18.01 -2.52
C ALA A 605 -14.05 18.45 -3.01
N LEU A 606 -14.55 17.81 -4.08
CA LEU A 606 -15.88 18.03 -4.64
C LEU A 606 -16.98 17.74 -3.62
N ARG A 607 -16.92 16.57 -2.96
CA ARG A 607 -17.88 16.18 -1.93
C ARG A 607 -17.87 17.16 -0.76
N PHE A 608 -16.70 17.54 -0.25
CA PHE A 608 -16.59 18.48 0.86
C PHE A 608 -17.17 19.84 0.49
N SER A 609 -16.89 20.35 -0.70
CA SER A 609 -17.42 21.63 -1.19
C SER A 609 -18.94 21.64 -1.22
N ILE A 610 -19.57 20.56 -1.70
CA ILE A 610 -21.02 20.44 -1.72
C ILE A 610 -21.59 20.35 -0.30
N GLN A 611 -21.00 19.51 0.56
CA GLN A 611 -21.51 19.28 1.92
C GLN A 611 -21.32 20.51 2.83
N SER A 612 -20.16 21.15 2.79
CA SER A 612 -19.91 22.38 3.56
C SER A 612 -20.68 23.56 3.00
N GLY A 613 -20.87 23.66 1.68
CA GLY A 613 -21.69 24.72 1.11
C GLY A 613 -23.17 24.61 1.53
N VAL A 614 -23.73 23.40 1.53
CA VAL A 614 -25.12 23.16 1.94
C VAL A 614 -25.31 23.32 3.44
N TRP A 615 -24.53 22.59 4.25
CA TRP A 615 -24.73 22.58 5.71
C TRP A 615 -24.03 23.72 6.45
N GLY A 616 -23.01 24.33 5.85
CA GLY A 616 -22.27 25.47 6.40
C GLY A 616 -22.75 26.84 5.89
N GLY A 617 -23.83 26.88 5.09
CA GLY A 617 -24.46 28.14 4.70
C GLY A 617 -23.78 28.92 3.56
N ASP A 618 -23.02 28.23 2.70
CA ASP A 618 -22.33 28.81 1.54
C ASP A 618 -22.85 28.18 0.22
N PRO A 619 -24.01 28.65 -0.29
CA PRO A 619 -24.63 28.07 -1.48
C PRO A 619 -23.78 28.25 -2.76
N GLU A 620 -22.93 29.29 -2.81
CA GLU A 620 -22.03 29.50 -3.94
C GLU A 620 -20.96 28.40 -4.02
N LEU A 621 -20.40 28.00 -2.87
CA LEU A 621 -19.46 26.90 -2.78
C LEU A 621 -20.12 25.57 -3.16
N ALA A 622 -21.36 25.34 -2.70
CA ALA A 622 -22.10 24.13 -3.09
C ALA A 622 -22.30 24.06 -4.60
N GLU A 623 -22.68 25.18 -5.23
CA GLU A 623 -22.91 25.25 -6.68
C GLU A 623 -21.59 25.18 -7.48
N ALA A 624 -20.50 25.75 -6.97
CA ALA A 624 -19.17 25.59 -7.56
C ALA A 624 -18.70 24.12 -7.52
N GLY A 625 -18.84 23.46 -6.38
CA GLY A 625 -18.55 22.03 -6.22
C GLY A 625 -19.42 21.16 -7.13
N TYR A 626 -20.72 21.46 -7.25
CA TYR A 626 -21.62 20.77 -8.18
C TYR A 626 -21.19 20.93 -9.65
N ARG A 627 -20.86 22.14 -10.10
CA ARG A 627 -20.42 22.38 -11.48
C ARG A 627 -19.13 21.63 -11.81
N ALA A 628 -18.18 21.60 -10.88
CA ALA A 628 -16.95 20.84 -11.05
C ALA A 628 -17.22 19.32 -11.06
N LEU A 629 -18.09 18.81 -10.16
CA LEU A 629 -18.53 17.42 -10.15
C LEU A 629 -19.30 17.04 -11.42
N LEU A 630 -20.12 17.93 -11.97
CA LEU A 630 -20.85 17.68 -13.22
C LEU A 630 -19.89 17.48 -14.40
N LYS A 631 -18.75 18.18 -14.41
CA LYS A 631 -17.70 17.99 -15.43
C LYS A 631 -16.94 16.68 -15.22
N ALA A 632 -16.62 16.34 -13.97
CA ALA A 632 -15.81 15.17 -13.63
C ALA A 632 -16.61 13.84 -13.66
N ASP A 633 -17.81 13.82 -13.07
CA ASP A 633 -18.71 12.66 -13.00
C ASP A 633 -20.19 13.10 -13.09
N PRO A 634 -20.76 13.17 -14.31
CA PRO A 634 -22.15 13.55 -14.51
C PRO A 634 -23.17 12.65 -13.81
N ARG A 635 -22.83 11.39 -13.50
CA ARG A 635 -23.77 10.46 -12.82
C ARG A 635 -23.87 10.81 -11.34
N GLN A 636 -22.74 11.02 -10.67
CA GLN A 636 -22.72 11.45 -9.27
C GLN A 636 -23.33 12.84 -9.08
N ALA A 637 -23.18 13.73 -10.08
CA ALA A 637 -23.75 15.07 -10.05
C ALA A 637 -25.29 15.05 -9.87
N GLN A 638 -26.01 14.06 -10.40
CA GLN A 638 -27.47 13.96 -10.20
C GLN A 638 -27.86 13.74 -8.72
N ALA A 639 -27.07 12.96 -7.99
CA ALA A 639 -27.27 12.78 -6.54
C ALA A 639 -26.91 14.05 -5.77
N ALA A 640 -25.81 14.73 -6.16
CA ALA A 640 -25.42 16.00 -5.58
C ALA A 640 -26.48 17.10 -5.77
N ARG A 641 -27.07 17.21 -6.97
CA ARG A 641 -28.14 18.18 -7.24
C ARG A 641 -29.34 17.99 -6.31
N ARG A 642 -29.81 16.74 -6.16
CA ARG A 642 -30.89 16.39 -5.22
C ARG A 642 -30.53 16.73 -3.77
N PHE A 643 -29.29 16.50 -3.38
CA PHE A 643 -28.80 16.87 -2.05
C PHE A 643 -28.79 18.38 -1.84
N ILE A 644 -28.38 19.18 -2.82
CA ILE A 644 -28.38 20.65 -2.70
C ILE A 644 -29.81 21.20 -2.66
N ASP A 645 -30.71 20.68 -3.49
CA ASP A 645 -32.10 21.17 -3.59
C ASP A 645 -32.97 20.76 -2.39
N SER A 646 -32.64 19.64 -1.75
CA SER A 646 -33.47 19.04 -0.70
C SER A 646 -32.60 18.32 0.33
N ALA A 647 -31.68 19.07 0.93
CA ALA A 647 -30.75 18.55 1.92
C ALA A 647 -31.49 18.07 3.18
N PRO A 648 -31.16 16.88 3.72
CA PRO A 648 -31.57 16.56 5.07
C PRO A 648 -30.92 17.54 6.06
N PRO A 649 -31.51 17.72 7.27
CA PRO A 649 -30.86 18.48 8.33
C PRO A 649 -29.44 17.99 8.57
N ALA A 650 -28.54 18.90 8.91
CA ALA A 650 -27.18 18.55 9.26
C ALA A 650 -27.18 17.47 10.37
N PRO A 651 -26.31 16.44 10.28
CA PRO A 651 -26.17 15.44 11.33
C PRO A 651 -25.95 16.11 12.68
N ARG A 652 -26.66 15.66 13.73
CA ARG A 652 -26.42 16.12 15.10
C ARG A 652 -25.27 15.32 15.70
N ARG A 653 -24.42 15.99 16.49
CA ARG A 653 -23.38 15.34 17.31
C ARG A 653 -24.04 14.24 18.15
N ARG A 654 -23.63 12.99 17.95
CA ARG A 654 -24.09 11.84 18.74
C ARG A 654 -23.31 11.74 20.03
#